data_AF-A0A0U5MHV7-F1
#
_entry.id   AF-A0A0U5MHV7-F1
#
_cell.length_a   1.000
_cell.length_b   1.000
_cell.length_c   1.000
_cell.angle_alpha   90.00
_cell.angle_beta   90.00
_cell.angle_gamma   90.00
#
_symmetry.space_group_name_H-M   'P 1'
#
loop_
_entity.id
_entity.type
_entity.pdbx_description
1 polymer ?
#
loop_
_entity_poly.entity_id
_entity_poly.type
_entity_poly.pdbx_seq_one_letter_code
_entity_poly.pdbx_strand_id
1 'polypeptide(L)'
;MFLMGSQGPTGYSITNSARFNGTSDYLSKTLTTSATTSGSVWVKRSKLGATSPIFDNKVYFTSGDALYAFGLTSTALYRDPSAWYHIFWNGTGVYVNGTLVTGTGTYTAASVTNPRLGFDGTNYFSGYMSDFAFWNGSSASLQGGAADANGVWAAKRPSAGYSFLAFGSSGALGTDTSGNGNNWTVSGSPVQTVDTPTNNYATYNAVYPGVSGLTNGNMTCTGTARATFDAIRQNSYWEVTASTTGVTSGTVNDAGTASTVSVPNGSTYGFRITTAGVLDYTTNGSSWTNIATVSGQAYPYSTGGTTTVNFGATTLVNSVPATYAKPCTANLPAVSIKKPSDHFNVVLAAGASIKSSSEALYTYFFEWIKDRANSNNHQLIDTVRGASAVLQSNSTGAETTYSAPSGSSVGWVWNAGSAASSNTAGSVASQVSVNAAAGFSVVTWTHTTSGNYTVGHGLGATPKLIIEKGRNAVLGWGVYHPALTAGNRLILNSTSAQVAGYWNGAPTSTTIPYLTTMASNGDTMVAYCFAEIPGYSKFGSYVGNGSTDGPFVYCGFRPRWIMVRGATASGAGSWRIYDTSRDTYNVEANPLYAESSVAEKANDASGFNLIDVTANGFKIRSSASGSETNASGATYIFAAFAEYPFGGSNVAPSPAR
;
A
#
# COMPACT_ATOMS: atom_id res chain seq x y z
N MET A 1 -1.73 -16.25 3.24
CA MET A 1 -3.05 -16.95 3.29
C MET A 1 -3.86 -16.56 2.06
N PHE A 2 -4.80 -17.37 1.53
CA PHE A 2 -5.44 -17.14 0.23
C PHE A 2 -6.77 -16.35 0.30
N LEU A 3 -7.00 -15.59 -0.78
CA LEU A 3 -8.27 -15.36 -1.47
C LEU A 3 -9.45 -14.87 -0.64
N MET A 4 -9.53 -13.55 -0.46
CA MET A 4 -10.77 -12.94 -0.92
C MET A 4 -10.73 -13.02 -2.47
N GLY A 5 -11.61 -13.82 -3.07
CA GLY A 5 -11.85 -13.75 -4.51
C GLY A 5 -12.79 -12.59 -4.81
N SER A 6 -12.78 -12.07 -6.03
CA SER A 6 -13.95 -11.41 -6.61
C SER A 6 -15.06 -12.48 -6.77
N GLN A 7 -15.68 -12.89 -5.66
CA GLN A 7 -16.35 -14.18 -5.33
C GLN A 7 -15.49 -14.96 -4.30
N GLY A 8 -15.59 -14.62 -3.01
CA GLY A 8 -14.91 -15.37 -1.94
C GLY A 8 -15.51 -16.77 -1.75
N PRO A 9 -14.80 -17.72 -1.09
CA PRO A 9 -15.27 -19.10 -0.85
C PRO A 9 -16.52 -19.23 0.05
N THR A 10 -17.21 -18.13 0.35
CA THR A 10 -18.37 -18.08 1.26
C THR A 10 -19.55 -17.23 0.75
N GLY A 11 -19.51 -16.70 -0.49
CA GLY A 11 -20.67 -15.96 -1.05
C GLY A 11 -20.96 -14.60 -0.42
N TYR A 12 -20.00 -14.01 0.32
CA TYR A 12 -20.16 -12.66 0.87
C TYR A 12 -19.80 -11.60 -0.19
N SER A 13 -20.77 -11.17 -1.00
CA SER A 13 -20.65 -10.04 -1.93
C SER A 13 -21.46 -8.83 -1.45
N ILE A 14 -20.86 -7.65 -1.53
CA ILE A 14 -21.53 -6.38 -1.21
C ILE A 14 -21.78 -5.63 -2.51
N THR A 15 -23.06 -5.43 -2.85
CA THR A 15 -23.46 -4.83 -4.13
C THR A 15 -23.49 -3.31 -4.08
N ASN A 16 -23.96 -2.73 -2.97
CA ASN A 16 -24.20 -1.30 -2.86
C ASN A 16 -23.64 -0.74 -1.56
N SER A 17 -23.34 0.55 -1.56
CA SER A 17 -23.05 1.35 -0.37
C SER A 17 -23.77 2.69 -0.47
N ALA A 18 -23.75 3.47 0.62
CA ALA A 18 -24.21 4.85 0.64
C ALA A 18 -23.02 5.81 0.80
N ARG A 19 -22.93 6.81 -0.08
CA ARG A 19 -21.98 7.92 0.01
C ARG A 19 -22.62 9.09 0.77
N PHE A 20 -21.95 9.52 1.84
CA PHE A 20 -22.32 10.65 2.68
C PHE A 20 -21.45 11.87 2.34
N ASN A 21 -22.09 13.04 2.24
CA ASN A 21 -21.45 14.24 1.72
C ASN A 21 -20.57 15.02 2.70
N GLY A 22 -20.62 14.71 4.01
CA GLY A 22 -19.87 15.42 5.04
C GLY A 22 -20.47 16.74 5.53
N THR A 23 -21.72 17.06 5.18
CA THR A 23 -22.36 18.34 5.50
C THR A 23 -23.82 18.25 5.96
N SER A 24 -24.60 17.29 5.46
CA SER A 24 -26.03 17.19 5.76
C SER A 24 -26.54 15.75 5.89
N ASP A 25 -25.80 14.78 5.35
CA ASP A 25 -26.30 13.42 5.21
C ASP A 25 -26.12 12.62 6.50
N TYR A 26 -27.19 12.00 6.97
CA TYR A 26 -27.14 11.04 8.07
C TYR A 26 -28.41 10.19 8.08
N LEU A 27 -28.38 9.09 8.83
CA LEU A 27 -29.58 8.31 9.13
C LEU A 27 -29.85 8.36 10.64
N SER A 28 -31.11 8.34 11.04
CA SER A 28 -31.51 8.33 12.45
C SER A 28 -32.52 7.24 12.74
N LYS A 29 -32.53 6.80 14.00
CA LYS A 29 -33.56 5.90 14.52
C LYS A 29 -33.98 6.38 15.89
N THR A 30 -35.27 6.35 16.17
CA THR A 30 -35.81 6.56 17.51
C THR A 30 -36.02 5.20 18.18
N LEU A 31 -35.39 4.98 19.32
CA LEU A 31 -35.62 3.79 20.13
C LEU A 31 -36.72 4.07 21.15
N THR A 32 -37.49 3.04 21.49
CA THR A 32 -38.54 3.13 22.52
C THR A 32 -37.98 3.34 23.92
N THR A 33 -36.76 2.84 24.18
CA THR A 33 -36.04 2.95 25.45
C THR A 33 -34.55 3.06 25.18
N SER A 34 -33.83 3.76 26.06
CA SER A 34 -32.36 3.78 26.01
C SER A 34 -31.79 2.38 26.22
N ALA A 35 -30.84 1.97 25.39
CA ALA A 35 -30.21 0.65 25.50
C ALA A 35 -28.74 0.72 25.10
N THR A 36 -27.92 -0.17 25.69
CA THR A 36 -26.58 -0.44 25.16
C THR A 36 -26.69 -1.02 23.76
N THR A 37 -25.64 -0.89 22.95
CA THR A 37 -25.72 -1.28 21.53
C THR A 37 -24.52 -2.10 21.10
N SER A 38 -24.74 -2.89 20.06
CA SER A 38 -23.67 -3.46 19.24
C SER A 38 -23.91 -3.04 17.80
N GLY A 39 -22.85 -3.00 17.01
CA GLY A 39 -22.97 -2.63 15.61
C GLY A 39 -21.80 -3.09 14.78
N SER A 40 -22.05 -3.18 13.49
CA SER A 40 -21.08 -3.57 12.47
C SER A 40 -21.27 -2.68 11.26
N VAL A 41 -20.19 -2.17 10.69
CA VAL A 41 -20.26 -1.32 9.49
C VAL A 41 -18.97 -1.40 8.70
N TRP A 42 -19.09 -1.43 7.38
CA TRP A 42 -17.98 -1.14 6.50
C TRP A 42 -17.91 0.36 6.23
N VAL A 43 -16.74 0.98 6.39
CA VAL A 43 -16.52 2.40 6.12
C VAL A 43 -15.34 2.62 5.19
N LYS A 44 -15.49 3.50 4.20
CA LYS A 44 -14.38 4.10 3.46
C LYS A 44 -14.43 5.61 3.72
N ARG A 45 -13.54 6.09 4.58
CA ARG A 45 -13.52 7.50 4.99
C ARG A 45 -12.88 8.36 3.90
N SER A 46 -13.35 9.60 3.78
CA SER A 46 -12.84 10.54 2.76
C SER A 46 -12.15 11.76 3.36
N LYS A 47 -12.49 12.13 4.60
CA LYS A 47 -11.94 13.30 5.31
C LYS A 47 -10.95 12.85 6.40
N LEU A 48 -9.73 13.37 6.34
CA LEU A 48 -8.66 13.18 7.34
C LEU A 48 -8.47 14.46 8.16
N GLY A 49 -7.85 14.35 9.34
CA GLY A 49 -7.53 15.51 10.17
C GLY A 49 -8.74 16.22 10.80
N ALA A 50 -9.91 15.57 10.81
CA ALA A 50 -11.16 16.14 11.33
C ALA A 50 -12.04 15.06 11.97
N THR A 51 -12.83 15.46 12.97
CA THR A 51 -13.82 14.57 13.59
C THR A 51 -14.81 14.09 12.53
N SER A 52 -14.95 12.76 12.40
CA SER A 52 -15.82 12.13 11.41
C SER A 52 -16.65 11.04 12.07
N PRO A 53 -17.92 11.32 12.41
CA PRO A 53 -18.75 10.38 13.14
C PRO A 53 -19.17 9.18 12.30
N ILE A 54 -19.17 8.01 12.90
CA ILE A 54 -19.71 6.78 12.30
C ILE A 54 -21.06 6.50 12.94
N PHE A 55 -21.07 6.39 14.27
CA PHE A 55 -22.27 6.09 15.04
C PHE A 55 -22.34 7.03 16.24
N ASP A 56 -23.20 8.04 16.13
CA ASP A 56 -23.40 9.12 17.09
C ASP A 56 -22.05 9.74 17.53
N ASN A 57 -21.98 10.29 18.74
CA ASN A 57 -20.74 10.63 19.42
C ASN A 57 -20.06 9.41 20.10
N LYS A 58 -20.43 8.18 19.72
CA LYS A 58 -19.95 6.96 20.38
C LYS A 58 -18.87 6.24 19.59
N VAL A 59 -18.93 6.25 18.26
CA VAL A 59 -17.92 5.67 17.38
C VAL A 59 -17.60 6.68 16.29
N TYR A 60 -16.37 7.18 16.25
CA TYR A 60 -15.96 8.20 15.29
C TYR A 60 -14.45 8.22 15.07
N PHE A 61 -14.01 8.71 13.91
CA PHE A 61 -12.62 9.09 13.74
C PHE A 61 -12.38 10.46 14.38
N THR A 62 -11.35 10.59 15.20
CA THR A 62 -10.96 11.86 15.82
C THR A 62 -10.28 12.78 14.80
N SER A 63 -10.07 14.04 15.16
CA SER A 63 -9.26 14.97 14.37
C SER A 63 -7.79 14.54 14.25
N GLY A 64 -7.31 13.64 15.12
CA GLY A 64 -5.99 13.00 15.01
C GLY A 64 -5.99 11.73 14.17
N ASP A 65 -7.11 11.41 13.50
CA ASP A 65 -7.32 10.20 12.69
C ASP A 65 -7.29 8.85 13.46
N ALA A 66 -7.31 8.89 14.79
CA ALA A 66 -7.55 7.72 15.62
C ALA A 66 -9.05 7.34 15.62
N LEU A 67 -9.39 6.10 15.93
CA LEU A 67 -10.77 5.67 16.19
C LEU A 67 -11.08 5.88 17.68
N TYR A 68 -12.09 6.69 17.95
CA TYR A 68 -12.75 6.74 19.24
C TYR A 68 -13.93 5.76 19.24
N ALA A 69 -14.06 4.97 20.30
CA ALA A 69 -15.19 4.09 20.53
C ALA A 69 -15.50 3.98 22.02
N PHE A 70 -16.64 4.51 22.46
CA PHE A 70 -17.17 4.33 23.82
C PHE A 70 -16.16 4.61 24.96
N GLY A 71 -15.37 5.68 24.84
CA GLY A 71 -14.38 6.08 25.85
C GLY A 71 -12.95 5.62 25.58
N LEU A 72 -12.75 4.69 24.66
CA LEU A 72 -11.43 4.25 24.18
C LEU A 72 -11.01 5.07 22.95
N THR A 73 -9.78 5.55 22.90
CA THR A 73 -9.17 6.15 21.70
C THR A 73 -8.01 5.28 21.22
N SER A 74 -8.04 4.81 19.98
CA SER A 74 -7.04 3.88 19.45
C SER A 74 -5.63 4.48 19.39
N THR A 75 -4.62 3.63 19.55
CA THR A 75 -3.23 3.99 19.21
C THR A 75 -3.02 4.04 17.70
N ALA A 76 -3.71 3.16 16.97
CA ALA A 76 -3.70 3.13 15.51
C ALA A 76 -4.33 4.39 14.90
N LEU A 77 -3.76 4.87 13.80
CA LEU A 77 -4.25 5.99 13.01
C LEU A 77 -4.79 5.49 11.66
N TYR A 78 -6.07 5.69 11.40
CA TYR A 78 -6.77 5.16 10.23
C TYR A 78 -6.76 6.18 9.09
N ARG A 79 -5.64 6.24 8.38
CA ARG A 79 -5.34 7.29 7.37
C ARG A 79 -5.32 6.79 5.93
N ASP A 80 -5.93 5.64 5.65
CA ASP A 80 -6.04 5.10 4.29
C ASP A 80 -7.42 5.41 3.67
N PRO A 81 -7.54 6.46 2.83
CA PRO A 81 -8.79 6.78 2.13
C PRO A 81 -9.01 5.88 0.89
N SER A 82 -8.04 5.05 0.51
CA SER A 82 -8.09 4.25 -0.70
C SER A 82 -8.80 2.91 -0.51
N ALA A 83 -9.13 2.51 0.72
CA ALA A 83 -9.72 1.21 1.00
C ALA A 83 -10.77 1.27 2.12
N TRP A 84 -11.40 0.12 2.35
CA TRP A 84 -12.49 -0.06 3.30
C TRP A 84 -11.99 -0.64 4.62
N TYR A 85 -12.50 -0.09 5.72
CA TYR A 85 -12.37 -0.61 7.08
C TYR A 85 -13.65 -1.33 7.46
N HIS A 86 -13.56 -2.49 8.11
CA HIS A 86 -14.68 -3.05 8.84
C HIS A 86 -14.58 -2.68 10.32
N ILE A 87 -15.58 -1.98 10.84
CA ILE A 87 -15.64 -1.58 12.24
C ILE A 87 -16.77 -2.32 12.92
N PHE A 88 -16.45 -3.02 14.00
CA PHE A 88 -17.40 -3.78 14.80
C PHE A 88 -17.25 -3.41 16.27
N TRP A 89 -18.36 -3.20 16.97
CA TRP A 89 -18.36 -2.99 18.42
C TRP A 89 -19.43 -3.84 19.09
N ASN A 90 -19.11 -4.31 20.30
CA ASN A 90 -20.00 -5.15 21.09
C ASN A 90 -19.96 -4.77 22.58
N GLY A 91 -20.51 -5.61 23.46
CA GLY A 91 -20.52 -5.32 24.91
C GLY A 91 -19.13 -5.23 25.57
N THR A 92 -18.07 -5.69 24.90
CA THR A 92 -16.73 -5.86 25.48
C THR A 92 -15.63 -5.10 24.77
N GLY A 93 -15.83 -4.64 23.53
CA GLY A 93 -14.80 -3.90 22.82
C GLY A 93 -15.19 -3.49 21.40
N VAL A 94 -14.22 -2.87 20.74
CA VAL A 94 -14.28 -2.42 19.35
C VAL A 94 -13.16 -3.08 18.55
N TYR A 95 -13.44 -3.42 17.30
CA TYR A 95 -12.57 -4.18 16.42
C TYR A 95 -12.50 -3.48 15.06
N VAL A 96 -11.30 -3.44 14.47
CA VAL A 96 -11.09 -3.01 13.08
C VAL A 96 -10.50 -4.15 12.28
N ASN A 97 -11.15 -4.51 11.17
CA ASN A 97 -10.78 -5.63 10.30
C ASN A 97 -10.56 -6.95 11.07
N GLY A 98 -11.35 -7.16 12.14
CA GLY A 98 -11.27 -8.34 12.99
C GLY A 98 -10.27 -8.26 14.15
N THR A 99 -9.40 -7.26 14.18
CA THR A 99 -8.42 -7.07 15.25
C THR A 99 -9.00 -6.19 16.36
N LEU A 100 -8.87 -6.62 17.61
CA LEU A 100 -9.26 -5.83 18.78
C LEU A 100 -8.48 -4.52 18.81
N VAL A 101 -9.18 -3.41 18.96
CA VAL A 101 -8.56 -2.08 19.07
C VAL A 101 -8.00 -1.90 20.47
N THR A 102 -6.74 -1.49 20.54
CA THR A 102 -6.08 -1.05 21.78
C THR A 102 -5.81 0.45 21.71
N GLY A 103 -5.66 1.09 22.87
CA GLY A 103 -5.63 2.53 22.93
C GLY A 103 -5.55 3.09 24.35
N THR A 104 -5.76 4.40 24.46
CA THR A 104 -5.85 5.11 25.74
C THR A 104 -7.32 5.26 26.17
N GLY A 105 -7.54 5.34 27.48
CA GLY A 105 -8.88 5.34 28.07
C GLY A 105 -9.44 3.93 28.26
N THR A 106 -10.73 3.85 28.58
CA THR A 106 -11.43 2.59 28.88
C THR A 106 -12.66 2.48 28.00
N TYR A 107 -12.80 1.35 27.32
CA TYR A 107 -14.02 1.02 26.60
C TYR A 107 -15.14 0.73 27.61
N THR A 108 -16.17 1.57 27.61
CA THR A 108 -17.35 1.42 28.46
C THR A 108 -18.60 1.50 27.60
N ALA A 109 -19.19 0.34 27.29
CA ALA A 109 -20.44 0.28 26.56
C ALA A 109 -21.49 1.20 27.21
N ALA A 110 -22.14 2.04 26.41
CA ALA A 110 -23.06 3.07 26.88
C ALA A 110 -24.41 2.98 26.17
N SER A 111 -25.45 3.37 26.89
CA SER A 111 -26.80 3.43 26.33
C SER A 111 -26.97 4.59 25.36
N VAL A 112 -27.76 4.38 24.31
CA VAL A 112 -28.19 5.40 23.35
C VAL A 112 -29.71 5.39 23.22
N THR A 113 -30.31 6.54 22.87
CA THR A 113 -31.78 6.70 22.76
C THR A 113 -32.21 7.06 21.34
N ASN A 114 -31.50 8.00 20.71
CA ASN A 114 -31.76 8.44 19.33
C ASN A 114 -30.49 8.25 18.50
N PRO A 115 -30.05 7.00 18.28
CA PRO A 115 -28.81 6.74 17.57
C PRO A 115 -28.87 7.30 16.14
N ARG A 116 -27.74 7.84 15.71
CA ARG A 116 -27.55 8.44 14.39
C ARG A 116 -26.36 7.79 13.71
N LEU A 117 -26.53 7.40 12.46
CA LEU A 117 -25.45 6.90 11.62
C LEU A 117 -24.94 8.07 10.77
N GLY A 118 -23.66 8.41 10.96
CA GLY A 118 -22.98 9.48 10.23
C GLY A 118 -23.15 10.91 10.77
N PHE A 119 -23.69 11.09 11.98
CA PHE A 119 -23.85 12.41 12.61
C PHE A 119 -23.78 12.33 14.13
N ASP A 120 -23.01 13.22 14.78
CA ASP A 120 -22.85 13.27 16.24
C ASP A 120 -23.66 14.39 16.93
N GLY A 121 -24.38 15.21 16.16
CA GLY A 121 -25.04 16.44 16.65
C GLY A 121 -24.39 17.72 16.16
N THR A 122 -23.15 17.64 15.69
CA THR A 122 -22.36 18.79 15.23
C THR A 122 -21.66 18.49 13.90
N ASN A 123 -21.00 17.35 13.79
CA ASN A 123 -20.18 16.93 12.67
C ASN A 123 -20.89 15.86 11.83
N TYR A 124 -20.60 15.82 10.54
CA TYR A 124 -21.14 14.84 9.60
C TYR A 124 -20.05 13.93 9.05
N PHE A 125 -20.40 12.68 8.81
CA PHE A 125 -19.52 11.74 8.12
C PHE A 125 -19.34 12.14 6.66
N SER A 126 -18.09 12.07 6.19
CA SER A 126 -17.78 12.19 4.77
C SER A 126 -17.11 10.91 4.31
N GLY A 127 -17.74 10.18 3.40
CA GLY A 127 -17.21 8.92 2.90
C GLY A 127 -18.32 7.97 2.48
N TYR A 128 -18.05 6.68 2.59
CA TYR A 128 -18.97 5.62 2.18
C TYR A 128 -19.22 4.67 3.35
N MET A 129 -20.45 4.17 3.48
CA MET A 129 -20.81 3.11 4.43
C MET A 129 -21.56 1.99 3.73
N SER A 130 -21.31 0.74 4.14
CA SER A 130 -22.02 -0.43 3.65
C SER A 130 -22.31 -1.45 4.75
N ASP A 131 -23.32 -2.30 4.53
CA ASP A 131 -23.69 -3.43 5.40
C ASP A 131 -23.76 -3.03 6.88
N PHE A 132 -24.52 -1.98 7.20
CA PHE A 132 -24.66 -1.53 8.59
C PHE A 132 -25.64 -2.45 9.34
N ALA A 133 -25.13 -3.16 10.35
CA ALA A 133 -25.91 -3.95 11.28
C ALA A 133 -25.99 -3.24 12.63
N PHE A 134 -27.20 -3.16 13.20
CA PHE A 134 -27.47 -2.51 14.48
C PHE A 134 -28.29 -3.40 15.42
N TRP A 135 -27.79 -3.61 16.63
CA TRP A 135 -28.51 -4.31 17.70
C TRP A 135 -28.93 -3.34 18.79
N ASN A 136 -30.22 -3.37 19.12
CA ASN A 136 -30.80 -2.69 20.27
C ASN A 136 -30.57 -3.53 21.53
N GLY A 137 -29.32 -3.53 21.99
CA GLY A 137 -28.79 -4.38 23.06
C GLY A 137 -27.34 -4.75 22.74
N SER A 138 -26.50 -4.87 23.77
CA SER A 138 -25.11 -5.31 23.62
C SER A 138 -24.89 -6.73 24.13
N SER A 139 -24.17 -7.57 23.37
CA SER A 139 -23.72 -8.89 23.83
C SER A 139 -22.23 -9.10 23.54
N ALA A 140 -21.51 -9.72 24.47
CA ALA A 140 -20.11 -10.12 24.28
C ALA A 140 -19.95 -11.25 23.25
N SER A 141 -20.99 -12.04 23.01
CA SER A 141 -20.95 -13.19 22.10
C SER A 141 -21.06 -12.82 20.62
N LEU A 142 -21.45 -11.58 20.32
CA LEU A 142 -21.51 -11.10 18.94
C LEU A 142 -20.10 -10.97 18.38
N GLN A 143 -19.93 -11.45 17.15
CA GLN A 143 -18.68 -11.36 16.39
C GLN A 143 -18.96 -10.65 15.06
N GLY A 144 -18.07 -9.73 14.67
CA GLY A 144 -18.16 -9.03 13.38
C GLY A 144 -17.67 -9.84 12.18
N GLY A 145 -17.09 -11.03 12.41
CA GLY A 145 -16.53 -11.88 11.38
C GLY A 145 -15.85 -13.11 11.96
N ALA A 146 -15.28 -13.94 11.10
CA ALA A 146 -14.48 -15.08 11.51
C ALA A 146 -13.31 -15.29 10.55
N ALA A 147 -12.25 -15.94 11.04
CA ALA A 147 -11.23 -16.47 10.16
C ALA A 147 -11.82 -17.59 9.27
N ASP A 148 -11.41 -17.62 8.01
CA ASP A 148 -11.66 -18.76 7.14
C ASP A 148 -10.76 -19.97 7.53
N ALA A 149 -10.89 -21.09 6.82
CA ALA A 149 -10.08 -22.29 7.04
C ALA A 149 -8.56 -22.05 6.89
N ASN A 150 -8.19 -20.92 6.30
CA ASN A 150 -6.82 -20.51 6.10
C ASN A 150 -6.37 -19.47 7.15
N GLY A 151 -7.20 -19.06 8.12
CA GLY A 151 -6.82 -18.06 9.11
C GLY A 151 -6.96 -16.59 8.64
N VAL A 152 -7.53 -16.33 7.46
CA VAL A 152 -7.79 -14.98 6.95
C VAL A 152 -9.14 -14.50 7.49
N TRP A 153 -9.16 -13.35 8.16
CA TRP A 153 -10.39 -12.79 8.70
C TRP A 153 -11.31 -12.30 7.59
N ALA A 154 -12.60 -12.68 7.66
CA ALA A 154 -13.66 -12.18 6.80
C ALA A 154 -14.87 -11.73 7.64
N ALA A 155 -15.46 -10.59 7.25
CA ALA A 155 -16.71 -10.14 7.84
C ALA A 155 -17.84 -11.16 7.60
N LYS A 156 -18.79 -11.24 8.54
CA LYS A 156 -19.97 -12.09 8.40
C LYS A 156 -21.24 -11.26 8.51
N ARG A 157 -22.25 -11.59 7.71
CA ARG A 157 -23.60 -11.07 7.95
C ARG A 157 -24.12 -11.66 9.26
N PRO A 158 -24.73 -10.86 10.12
CA PRO A 158 -25.27 -11.37 11.37
C PRO A 158 -26.50 -12.27 11.13
N SER A 159 -26.80 -13.18 12.06
CA SER A 159 -27.81 -14.22 11.84
C SER A 159 -29.23 -13.86 12.31
N ALA A 160 -29.41 -13.07 13.38
CA ALA A 160 -30.72 -12.60 13.85
C ALA A 160 -30.64 -11.40 14.84
N GLY A 161 -31.76 -10.70 15.05
CA GLY A 161 -31.94 -9.73 16.14
C GLY A 161 -31.41 -8.30 15.89
N TYR A 162 -31.29 -7.87 14.63
CA TYR A 162 -30.70 -6.57 14.26
C TYR A 162 -31.54 -5.83 13.22
N SER A 163 -31.24 -4.53 13.04
CA SER A 163 -31.58 -3.78 11.82
C SER A 163 -30.41 -3.89 10.83
N PHE A 164 -30.69 -4.09 9.54
CA PHE A 164 -29.66 -4.24 8.51
C PHE A 164 -29.86 -3.29 7.34
N LEU A 165 -28.93 -2.37 7.15
CA LEU A 165 -28.94 -1.45 6.01
C LEU A 165 -27.90 -1.92 4.99
N ALA A 166 -28.39 -2.62 3.96
CA ALA A 166 -27.60 -3.02 2.80
C ALA A 166 -27.48 -1.90 1.75
N PHE A 167 -28.14 -0.75 1.98
CA PHE A 167 -28.18 0.40 1.06
C PHE A 167 -28.60 0.03 -0.37
N GLY A 168 -29.51 -0.93 -0.52
CA GLY A 168 -29.92 -1.52 -1.80
C GLY A 168 -30.94 -0.70 -2.61
N SER A 169 -31.58 0.30 -2.01
CA SER A 169 -32.62 1.12 -2.65
C SER A 169 -32.24 2.59 -2.65
N SER A 170 -31.95 3.17 -3.82
CA SER A 170 -31.49 4.57 -3.95
C SER A 170 -32.44 5.62 -3.36
N GLY A 171 -33.75 5.39 -3.41
CA GLY A 171 -34.76 6.26 -2.78
C GLY A 171 -35.09 5.94 -1.32
N ALA A 172 -34.49 4.88 -0.75
CA ALA A 172 -34.83 4.37 0.58
C ALA A 172 -33.61 3.73 1.25
N LEU A 173 -32.52 4.48 1.36
CA LEU A 173 -31.24 3.98 1.89
C LEU A 173 -31.31 3.53 3.37
N GLY A 174 -32.32 3.98 4.11
CA GLY A 174 -32.59 3.55 5.48
C GLY A 174 -33.49 2.33 5.62
N THR A 175 -33.88 1.66 4.52
CA THR A 175 -34.69 0.44 4.59
C THR A 175 -33.93 -0.70 5.28
N ASP A 176 -34.56 -1.27 6.30
CA ASP A 176 -34.11 -2.48 6.97
C ASP A 176 -34.39 -3.71 6.09
N THR A 177 -33.31 -4.42 5.77
CA THR A 177 -33.30 -5.63 4.93
C THR A 177 -33.14 -6.91 5.74
N SER A 178 -33.13 -6.81 7.08
CA SER A 178 -33.08 -7.98 7.97
C SER A 178 -34.40 -8.76 8.05
N GLY A 179 -35.50 -8.18 7.55
CA GLY A 179 -36.85 -8.71 7.69
C GLY A 179 -37.60 -8.24 8.94
N ASN A 180 -36.96 -7.43 9.82
CA ASN A 180 -37.56 -6.99 11.08
C ASN A 180 -38.31 -5.65 11.00
N GLY A 181 -38.33 -4.99 9.83
CA GLY A 181 -39.03 -3.72 9.62
C GLY A 181 -38.45 -2.53 10.38
N ASN A 182 -37.22 -2.65 10.88
CA ASN A 182 -36.56 -1.68 11.74
C ASN A 182 -35.88 -0.56 10.93
N ASN A 183 -36.62 0.08 10.04
CA ASN A 183 -36.13 1.15 9.17
C ASN A 183 -35.47 2.29 9.95
N TRP A 184 -34.56 2.98 9.27
CA TRP A 184 -33.90 4.21 9.68
C TRP A 184 -34.40 5.37 8.81
N THR A 185 -34.58 6.54 9.41
CA THR A 185 -34.98 7.75 8.70
C THR A 185 -33.76 8.37 8.04
N VAL A 186 -33.84 8.65 6.75
CA VAL A 186 -32.78 9.33 6.00
C VAL A 186 -32.96 10.85 6.12
N SER A 187 -31.88 11.54 6.46
CA SER A 187 -31.77 13.00 6.40
C SER A 187 -30.71 13.40 5.38
N GLY A 188 -30.94 14.50 4.66
CA GLY A 188 -30.07 14.92 3.56
C GLY A 188 -30.35 14.13 2.28
N SER A 189 -29.31 13.89 1.48
CA SER A 189 -29.40 13.16 0.21
C SER A 189 -28.17 12.27 -0.02
N PRO A 190 -27.91 11.30 0.87
CA PRO A 190 -26.85 10.33 0.63
C PRO A 190 -27.09 9.59 -0.69
N VAL A 191 -26.01 9.26 -1.40
CA VAL A 191 -26.07 8.72 -2.75
C VAL A 191 -25.74 7.22 -2.74
N GLN A 192 -26.63 6.40 -3.31
CA GLN A 192 -26.33 4.99 -3.56
C GLN A 192 -25.18 4.87 -4.58
N THR A 193 -24.25 3.97 -4.32
CA THR A 193 -23.11 3.71 -5.20
C THR A 193 -22.71 2.24 -5.16
N VAL A 194 -21.97 1.80 -6.18
CA VAL A 194 -21.39 0.45 -6.27
C VAL A 194 -19.92 0.40 -5.84
N ASP A 195 -19.38 1.48 -5.25
CA ASP A 195 -18.12 1.43 -4.52
C ASP A 195 -18.33 0.69 -3.21
N THR A 196 -17.76 -0.50 -3.08
CA THR A 196 -17.99 -1.40 -1.94
C THR A 196 -16.69 -2.07 -1.49
N PRO A 197 -16.65 -2.65 -0.27
CA PRO A 197 -15.51 -3.43 0.18
C PRO A 197 -15.11 -4.58 -0.75
N THR A 198 -16.06 -5.09 -1.55
CA THR A 198 -15.81 -6.17 -2.52
C THR A 198 -15.51 -5.67 -3.94
N ASN A 199 -15.73 -4.39 -4.22
CA ASN A 199 -15.34 -3.74 -5.46
C ASN A 199 -15.07 -2.24 -5.21
N ASN A 200 -13.81 -1.94 -4.95
CA ASN A 200 -13.39 -0.62 -4.53
C ASN A 200 -13.12 0.26 -5.76
N TYR A 201 -13.82 1.39 -5.86
CA TYR A 201 -13.65 2.33 -6.97
C TYR A 201 -12.61 3.41 -6.66
N ALA A 202 -12.02 3.95 -7.72
CA ALA A 202 -11.20 5.15 -7.60
C ALA A 202 -12.00 6.31 -7.02
N THR A 203 -11.30 7.15 -6.25
CA THR A 203 -11.76 8.43 -5.72
C THR A 203 -10.58 9.40 -5.80
N TYR A 204 -10.80 10.69 -5.55
CA TYR A 204 -9.67 11.58 -5.29
C TYR A 204 -8.94 11.16 -4.01
N ASN A 205 -7.63 11.21 -4.06
CA ASN A 205 -6.74 10.72 -3.01
C ASN A 205 -6.48 11.81 -1.98
N ALA A 206 -7.12 11.70 -0.82
CA ALA A 206 -6.93 12.63 0.31
C ALA A 206 -5.52 12.57 0.94
N VAL A 207 -4.70 11.58 0.56
CA VAL A 207 -3.29 11.51 0.97
C VAL A 207 -2.33 11.92 -0.15
N TYR A 208 -2.82 12.49 -1.26
CA TYR A 208 -1.94 13.13 -2.24
C TYR A 208 -1.41 14.48 -1.70
N PRO A 209 -0.11 14.80 -1.84
CA PRO A 209 0.44 16.06 -1.33
C PRO A 209 -0.25 17.31 -1.88
N GLY A 210 -0.53 18.27 -1.01
CA GLY A 210 -1.10 19.57 -1.39
C GLY A 210 -2.58 19.51 -1.80
N VAL A 211 -3.25 18.38 -1.59
CA VAL A 211 -4.68 18.26 -1.86
C VAL A 211 -5.49 19.08 -0.85
N SER A 212 -6.48 19.83 -1.33
CA SER A 212 -7.40 20.58 -0.48
C SER A 212 -8.80 20.61 -1.09
N GLY A 213 -9.80 20.99 -0.29
CA GLY A 213 -11.17 21.17 -0.78
C GLY A 213 -11.87 19.90 -1.25
N LEU A 214 -11.45 18.71 -0.80
CA LEU A 214 -12.16 17.47 -1.11
C LEU A 214 -13.48 17.40 -0.34
N THR A 215 -14.56 17.12 -1.06
CA THR A 215 -15.91 16.97 -0.51
C THR A 215 -16.65 15.82 -1.19
N ASN A 216 -17.86 15.51 -0.71
CA ASN A 216 -18.75 14.53 -1.36
C ASN A 216 -18.11 13.14 -1.53
N GLY A 217 -17.52 12.61 -0.45
CA GLY A 217 -16.83 11.30 -0.50
C GLY A 217 -15.59 11.28 -1.40
N ASN A 218 -14.84 12.39 -1.46
CA ASN A 218 -13.69 12.61 -2.36
C ASN A 218 -14.02 12.47 -3.84
N MET A 219 -15.23 12.87 -4.23
CA MET A 219 -15.64 12.93 -5.64
C MET A 219 -15.68 14.36 -6.17
N THR A 220 -15.59 15.35 -5.28
CA THR A 220 -15.45 16.75 -5.65
C THR A 220 -14.15 17.30 -5.10
N CYS A 221 -13.42 18.09 -5.89
CA CYS A 221 -12.25 18.83 -5.45
C CYS A 221 -12.36 20.31 -5.86
N THR A 222 -11.79 21.20 -5.07
CA THR A 222 -11.50 22.59 -5.46
C THR A 222 -10.00 22.77 -5.42
N GLY A 223 -9.39 23.15 -6.55
CA GLY A 223 -7.94 23.12 -6.70
C GLY A 223 -7.47 21.74 -7.17
N THR A 224 -6.30 21.33 -6.70
CA THR A 224 -5.58 20.16 -7.21
C THR A 224 -6.01 18.86 -6.52
N ALA A 225 -6.33 17.82 -7.29
CA ALA A 225 -6.52 16.48 -6.79
C ALA A 225 -6.08 15.41 -7.80
N ARG A 226 -5.55 14.29 -7.27
CA ARG A 226 -5.14 13.10 -8.01
C ARG A 226 -5.94 11.89 -7.53
N ALA A 227 -6.27 10.94 -8.40
CA ALA A 227 -6.99 9.73 -8.02
C ALA A 227 -6.15 8.70 -7.24
N THR A 228 -6.83 7.78 -6.55
CA THR A 228 -6.26 6.65 -5.81
C THR A 228 -5.82 5.46 -6.68
N PHE A 229 -6.04 5.53 -8.00
CA PHE A 229 -5.75 4.45 -8.96
C PHE A 229 -4.85 4.94 -10.08
N ASP A 230 -3.90 4.08 -10.46
CA ASP A 230 -3.12 4.22 -11.68
C ASP A 230 -3.96 3.75 -12.89
N ALA A 231 -4.45 4.70 -13.68
CA ALA A 231 -5.39 4.44 -14.76
C ALA A 231 -4.75 3.75 -15.96
N ILE A 232 -3.42 3.74 -16.11
CA ILE A 232 -2.75 3.09 -17.24
C ILE A 232 -2.67 1.55 -17.09
N ARG A 233 -2.98 1.00 -15.91
CA ARG A 233 -2.93 -0.45 -15.66
C ARG A 233 -3.94 -1.25 -16.48
N GLN A 234 -4.95 -0.58 -17.02
CA GLN A 234 -5.97 -1.11 -17.89
C GLN A 234 -6.36 -0.01 -18.88
N ASN A 235 -7.14 -0.35 -19.91
CA ASN A 235 -7.81 0.69 -20.67
C ASN A 235 -8.89 1.32 -19.76
N SER A 236 -8.66 2.53 -19.27
CA SER A 236 -9.51 3.16 -18.26
C SER A 236 -10.37 4.27 -18.84
N TYR A 237 -11.58 4.44 -18.31
CA TYR A 237 -12.51 5.53 -18.65
C TYR A 237 -13.06 6.21 -17.40
N TRP A 238 -13.12 7.55 -17.38
CA TRP A 238 -13.75 8.33 -16.30
C TRP A 238 -14.34 9.64 -16.84
N GLU A 239 -15.17 10.29 -16.05
CA GLU A 239 -15.78 11.58 -16.41
C GLU A 239 -15.41 12.68 -15.42
N VAL A 240 -15.26 13.90 -15.91
CA VAL A 240 -15.08 15.08 -15.08
C VAL A 240 -16.09 16.14 -15.48
N THR A 241 -16.79 16.69 -14.50
CA THR A 241 -17.69 17.83 -14.64
C THR A 241 -17.07 19.05 -13.97
N ALA A 242 -16.94 20.16 -14.69
CA ALA A 242 -16.50 21.43 -14.12
C ALA A 242 -17.69 22.20 -13.54
N SER A 243 -17.59 22.60 -12.27
CA SER A 243 -18.62 23.38 -11.57
C SER A 243 -18.27 24.86 -11.46
N THR A 244 -17.04 25.24 -11.84
CA THR A 244 -16.59 26.63 -11.95
C THR A 244 -15.71 26.81 -13.20
N THR A 245 -15.35 28.05 -13.50
CA THR A 245 -14.35 28.36 -14.53
C THR A 245 -12.94 27.96 -14.10
N GLY A 246 -12.00 27.88 -15.05
CA GLY A 246 -10.57 27.65 -14.78
C GLY A 246 -10.19 26.21 -14.45
N VAL A 247 -11.06 25.24 -14.78
CA VAL A 247 -10.77 23.82 -14.58
C VAL A 247 -9.89 23.28 -15.72
N THR A 248 -8.88 22.50 -15.34
CA THR A 248 -8.20 21.58 -16.27
C THR A 248 -8.17 20.18 -15.69
N SER A 249 -8.31 19.17 -16.56
CA SER A 249 -8.35 17.76 -16.16
C SER A 249 -7.68 16.86 -17.18
N GLY A 250 -7.22 15.69 -16.73
CA GLY A 250 -6.50 14.71 -17.52
C GLY A 250 -5.77 13.73 -16.61
N THR A 251 -4.47 13.56 -16.78
CA THR A 251 -3.63 12.71 -15.91
C THR A 251 -2.40 13.43 -15.38
N VAL A 252 -1.86 12.94 -14.26
CA VAL A 252 -0.54 13.32 -13.71
C VAL A 252 0.27 12.06 -13.42
N ASN A 253 1.59 12.11 -13.52
CA ASN A 253 2.48 11.02 -13.10
C ASN A 253 3.09 11.28 -11.70
N ASP A 254 3.88 10.33 -11.18
CA ASP A 254 4.52 10.49 -9.86
C ASP A 254 5.64 11.56 -9.82
N ALA A 255 6.12 12.02 -10.98
CA ALA A 255 7.03 13.15 -11.09
C ALA A 255 6.30 14.51 -11.12
N GLY A 256 4.96 14.52 -11.01
CA GLY A 256 4.15 15.74 -11.06
C GLY A 256 3.95 16.32 -12.46
N THR A 257 4.34 15.59 -13.52
CA THR A 257 4.10 16.01 -14.90
C THR A 257 2.64 15.73 -15.27
N ALA A 258 1.89 16.78 -15.58
CA ALA A 258 0.48 16.70 -15.93
C ALA A 258 0.26 16.79 -17.45
N SER A 259 -0.70 16.02 -17.95
CA SER A 259 -1.22 16.10 -19.32
C SER A 259 -2.72 16.34 -19.23
N THR A 260 -3.16 17.56 -19.49
CA THR A 260 -4.52 18.03 -19.21
C THR A 260 -5.11 18.84 -20.36
N VAL A 261 -6.44 18.98 -20.34
CA VAL A 261 -7.22 19.86 -21.21
C VAL A 261 -8.14 20.73 -20.35
N SER A 262 -8.50 21.92 -20.82
CA SER A 262 -9.51 22.76 -20.16
C SER A 262 -10.89 22.13 -20.23
N VAL A 263 -11.60 22.12 -19.11
CA VAL A 263 -13.01 21.68 -19.02
C VAL A 263 -13.86 22.91 -18.74
N PRO A 264 -14.68 23.38 -19.71
CA PRO A 264 -15.51 24.57 -19.52
C PRO A 264 -16.54 24.39 -18.40
N ASN A 265 -16.84 25.47 -17.68
CA ASN A 265 -17.83 25.47 -16.61
C ASN A 265 -19.19 24.92 -17.11
N GLY A 266 -19.80 24.03 -16.31
CA GLY A 266 -21.06 23.38 -16.63
C GLY A 266 -20.97 22.23 -17.64
N SER A 267 -19.76 21.88 -18.11
CA SER A 267 -19.57 20.77 -19.06
C SER A 267 -19.06 19.51 -18.37
N THR A 268 -19.46 18.35 -18.92
CA THR A 268 -18.92 17.03 -18.55
C THR A 268 -18.09 16.47 -19.70
N TYR A 269 -16.83 16.16 -19.43
CA TYR A 269 -15.90 15.56 -20.38
C TYR A 269 -15.67 14.10 -20.00
N GLY A 270 -15.69 13.21 -21.00
CA GLY A 270 -15.24 11.82 -20.85
C GLY A 270 -13.76 11.73 -21.18
N PHE A 271 -12.98 11.05 -20.33
CA PHE A 271 -11.56 10.81 -20.50
C PHE A 271 -11.31 9.33 -20.64
N ARG A 272 -10.32 8.96 -21.45
CA ARG A 272 -9.86 7.58 -21.55
C ARG A 272 -8.35 7.50 -21.70
N ILE A 273 -7.75 6.45 -21.17
CA ILE A 273 -6.33 6.14 -21.36
C ILE A 273 -6.15 4.67 -21.70
N THR A 274 -5.26 4.37 -22.65
CA THR A 274 -4.88 2.99 -22.99
C THR A 274 -3.72 2.50 -22.12
N THR A 275 -3.47 1.18 -22.08
CA THR A 275 -2.26 0.63 -21.43
C THR A 275 -0.94 1.08 -22.09
N ALA A 276 -1.00 1.56 -23.33
CA ALA A 276 0.12 2.19 -24.02
C ALA A 276 0.29 3.69 -23.69
N GLY A 277 -0.59 4.25 -22.85
CA GLY A 277 -0.51 5.64 -22.38
C GLY A 277 -1.16 6.68 -23.30
N VAL A 278 -1.88 6.27 -24.34
CA VAL A 278 -2.63 7.21 -25.20
C VAL A 278 -3.82 7.76 -24.40
N LEU A 279 -3.77 9.03 -24.05
CA LEU A 279 -4.79 9.77 -23.30
C LEU A 279 -5.65 10.61 -24.26
N ASP A 280 -6.96 10.38 -24.26
CA ASP A 280 -7.92 11.12 -25.07
C ASP A 280 -9.06 11.69 -24.22
N TYR A 281 -9.78 12.67 -24.76
CA TYR A 281 -11.05 13.16 -24.21
C TYR A 281 -12.16 13.24 -25.26
N THR A 282 -13.40 13.31 -24.80
CA THR A 282 -14.60 13.59 -25.60
C THR A 282 -15.58 14.49 -24.84
N THR A 283 -16.47 15.15 -25.59
CA THR A 283 -17.56 15.98 -25.05
C THR A 283 -18.90 15.39 -25.50
N ASN A 284 -19.77 14.98 -24.57
CA ASN A 284 -21.14 14.54 -24.82
C ASN A 284 -21.33 13.62 -26.07
N GLY A 285 -20.53 12.56 -26.19
CA GLY A 285 -20.62 11.60 -27.31
C GLY A 285 -19.98 12.04 -28.63
N SER A 286 -19.21 13.14 -28.65
CA SER A 286 -18.41 13.57 -29.80
C SER A 286 -17.24 12.62 -30.11
N SER A 287 -16.51 12.87 -31.20
CA SER A 287 -15.27 12.17 -31.52
C SER A 287 -14.20 12.35 -30.44
N TRP A 288 -13.38 11.32 -30.25
CA TRP A 288 -12.26 11.33 -29.32
C TRP A 288 -11.11 12.19 -29.85
N THR A 289 -10.57 13.05 -28.99
CA THR A 289 -9.43 13.93 -29.30
C THR A 289 -8.25 13.57 -28.42
N ASN A 290 -7.06 13.40 -29.01
CA ASN A 290 -5.86 13.07 -28.27
C ASN A 290 -5.33 14.27 -27.46
N ILE A 291 -4.95 14.01 -26.21
CA ILE A 291 -4.26 14.98 -25.34
C ILE A 291 -2.75 14.72 -25.38
N ALA A 292 -2.36 13.46 -25.14
CA ALA A 292 -0.96 13.07 -25.02
C ALA A 292 -0.78 11.55 -25.18
N THR A 293 0.49 11.14 -25.32
CA THR A 293 0.94 9.77 -25.00
C THR A 293 1.86 9.86 -23.79
N VAL A 294 1.44 9.29 -22.66
CA VAL A 294 2.18 9.34 -21.39
C VAL A 294 2.95 8.05 -21.16
N SER A 295 4.09 8.13 -20.47
CA SER A 295 4.89 6.96 -20.09
C SER A 295 4.89 6.75 -18.58
N GLY A 296 4.79 5.49 -18.15
CA GLY A 296 4.76 5.14 -16.73
C GLY A 296 3.38 5.40 -16.11
N GLN A 297 3.35 5.51 -14.78
CA GLN A 297 2.10 5.62 -14.03
C GLN A 297 1.36 6.92 -14.37
N ALA A 298 0.04 6.82 -14.54
CA ALA A 298 -0.80 7.95 -14.93
C ALA A 298 -2.11 7.92 -14.14
N TYR A 299 -2.26 8.92 -13.26
CA TYR A 299 -3.40 9.02 -12.36
C TYR A 299 -4.36 10.09 -12.87
N PRO A 300 -5.68 9.83 -12.93
CA PRO A 300 -6.67 10.86 -13.20
C PRO A 300 -6.48 12.06 -12.28
N TYR A 301 -6.53 13.25 -12.86
CA TYR A 301 -6.08 14.49 -12.24
C TYR A 301 -6.95 15.66 -12.64
N SER A 302 -7.21 16.56 -11.69
CA SER A 302 -7.87 17.84 -11.93
C SER A 302 -7.17 18.94 -11.12
N THR A 303 -7.16 20.17 -11.66
CA THR A 303 -6.63 21.35 -10.96
C THR A 303 -7.36 22.63 -11.39
N GLY A 304 -7.16 23.70 -10.61
CA GLY A 304 -7.78 25.01 -10.80
C GLY A 304 -9.12 25.13 -10.08
N GLY A 305 -10.21 25.18 -10.84
CA GLY A 305 -11.57 25.35 -10.31
C GLY A 305 -12.12 24.13 -9.55
N THR A 306 -13.43 24.18 -9.24
CA THR A 306 -14.15 23.05 -8.64
C THR A 306 -14.56 22.04 -9.69
N THR A 307 -14.25 20.76 -9.44
CA THR A 307 -14.64 19.64 -10.31
C THR A 307 -15.33 18.54 -9.54
N THR A 308 -16.25 17.85 -10.19
CA THR A 308 -16.77 16.55 -9.75
C THR A 308 -16.33 15.47 -10.72
N VAL A 309 -15.71 14.41 -10.21
CA VAL A 309 -15.28 13.25 -10.99
C VAL A 309 -16.29 12.11 -10.84
N ASN A 310 -16.47 11.32 -11.88
CA ASN A 310 -17.19 10.05 -11.84
C ASN A 310 -16.33 8.94 -12.46
N PHE A 311 -15.84 8.03 -11.62
CA PHE A 311 -15.08 6.84 -12.04
C PHE A 311 -15.98 5.65 -12.42
N GLY A 312 -17.29 5.87 -12.55
CA GLY A 312 -18.28 4.88 -12.95
C GLY A 312 -18.98 4.15 -11.81
N ALA A 313 -18.78 4.62 -10.57
CA ALA A 313 -19.48 4.11 -9.38
C ALA A 313 -20.95 4.57 -9.31
N THR A 314 -21.27 5.63 -10.05
CA THR A 314 -22.64 6.07 -10.37
C THR A 314 -22.82 6.13 -11.89
N THR A 315 -24.05 6.33 -12.36
CA THR A 315 -24.36 6.46 -13.79
C THR A 315 -23.47 7.49 -14.47
N LEU A 316 -22.85 7.09 -15.59
CA LEU A 316 -22.01 7.94 -16.44
C LEU A 316 -22.90 8.65 -17.47
N VAL A 317 -22.51 9.86 -17.85
CA VAL A 317 -23.23 10.67 -18.84
C VAL A 317 -22.99 10.14 -20.26
N ASN A 318 -21.76 9.77 -20.59
CA ASN A 318 -21.39 9.21 -21.87
C ASN A 318 -21.29 7.68 -21.80
N SER A 319 -21.48 7.03 -22.95
CA SER A 319 -21.24 5.60 -23.10
C SER A 319 -19.76 5.27 -22.95
N VAL A 320 -19.44 4.28 -22.12
CA VAL A 320 -18.09 3.73 -22.02
C VAL A 320 -17.76 2.98 -23.32
N PRO A 321 -16.64 3.29 -24.00
CA PRO A 321 -16.26 2.53 -25.19
C PRO A 321 -15.96 1.06 -24.86
N ALA A 322 -16.31 0.14 -25.75
CA ALA A 322 -16.36 -1.30 -25.48
C ALA A 322 -15.05 -1.92 -24.92
N THR A 323 -13.89 -1.36 -25.26
CA THR A 323 -12.57 -1.87 -24.83
C THR A 323 -12.03 -1.18 -23.57
N TYR A 324 -12.82 -0.31 -22.93
CA TYR A 324 -12.42 0.46 -21.76
C TYR A 324 -13.27 0.07 -20.55
N ALA A 325 -12.67 0.19 -19.37
CA ALA A 325 -13.26 -0.22 -18.12
C ALA A 325 -13.22 0.91 -17.09
N LYS A 326 -14.15 0.83 -16.14
CA LYS A 326 -14.24 1.76 -15.00
C LYS A 326 -13.04 1.53 -14.06
N PRO A 327 -12.39 2.57 -13.52
CA PRO A 327 -11.33 2.45 -12.53
C PRO A 327 -11.82 1.88 -11.20
N CYS A 328 -11.84 0.55 -11.07
CA CYS A 328 -12.19 -0.16 -9.85
C CYS A 328 -11.40 -1.47 -9.75
N THR A 329 -11.28 -2.01 -8.54
CA THR A 329 -10.48 -3.21 -8.26
C THR A 329 -10.92 -4.45 -9.05
N ALA A 330 -12.22 -4.58 -9.36
CA ALA A 330 -12.72 -5.71 -10.15
C ALA A 330 -12.26 -5.68 -11.62
N ASN A 331 -11.95 -4.49 -12.15
CA ASN A 331 -11.51 -4.33 -13.54
C ASN A 331 -9.98 -4.34 -13.70
N LEU A 332 -9.23 -4.31 -12.59
CA LEU A 332 -7.78 -4.42 -12.64
C LEU A 332 -7.36 -5.77 -13.25
N PRO A 333 -6.25 -5.80 -14.01
CA PRO A 333 -5.71 -7.05 -14.52
C PRO A 333 -5.49 -8.07 -13.41
N ALA A 334 -5.63 -9.36 -13.75
CA ALA A 334 -5.28 -10.42 -12.83
C ALA A 334 -3.81 -10.30 -12.41
N VAL A 335 -3.55 -10.33 -11.11
CA VAL A 335 -2.18 -10.40 -10.59
C VAL A 335 -1.65 -11.83 -10.70
N SER A 336 -0.38 -11.98 -11.07
CA SER A 336 0.27 -13.28 -11.17
C SER A 336 0.48 -13.93 -9.79
N ILE A 337 0.73 -13.11 -8.76
CA ILE A 337 0.91 -13.55 -7.38
C ILE A 337 -0.27 -13.08 -6.54
N LYS A 338 -1.19 -14.02 -6.25
CA LYS A 338 -2.38 -13.77 -5.41
C LYS A 338 -2.09 -13.84 -3.91
N LYS A 339 -1.04 -14.58 -3.54
CA LYS A 339 -0.62 -14.79 -2.15
C LYS A 339 0.88 -14.46 -2.03
N PRO A 340 1.24 -13.18 -1.82
CA PRO A 340 2.64 -12.74 -1.68
C PRO A 340 3.45 -13.53 -0.65
N SER A 341 2.79 -14.03 0.41
CA SER A 341 3.42 -14.84 1.46
C SER A 341 4.03 -16.16 0.98
N ASP A 342 3.72 -16.64 -0.23
CA ASP A 342 4.34 -17.86 -0.80
C ASP A 342 5.73 -17.57 -1.41
N HIS A 343 6.07 -16.29 -1.60
CA HIS A 343 7.31 -15.86 -2.25
C HIS A 343 8.19 -14.95 -1.38
N PHE A 344 7.59 -14.19 -0.47
CA PHE A 344 8.30 -13.42 0.53
C PHE A 344 7.53 -13.52 1.84
N ASN A 345 8.18 -13.66 3.00
CA ASN A 345 7.51 -13.59 4.30
C ASN A 345 8.41 -12.99 5.39
N VAL A 346 7.78 -12.53 6.48
CA VAL A 346 8.46 -11.94 7.63
C VAL A 346 8.17 -12.79 8.86
N VAL A 347 9.20 -13.05 9.65
CA VAL A 347 9.10 -13.82 10.89
C VAL A 347 9.64 -12.99 12.05
N LEU A 348 8.94 -13.05 13.17
CA LEU A 348 9.41 -12.51 14.45
C LEU A 348 9.66 -13.67 15.40
N ALA A 349 10.83 -13.70 16.02
CA ALA A 349 11.19 -14.71 16.99
C ALA A 349 12.25 -14.19 17.97
N ALA A 350 12.45 -14.90 19.08
CA ALA A 350 13.44 -14.52 20.09
C ALA A 350 14.79 -15.24 19.86
N GLY A 351 15.87 -14.46 19.88
CA GLY A 351 17.25 -14.92 19.88
C GLY A 351 17.54 -15.98 18.82
N ALA A 352 18.14 -17.10 19.24
CA ALA A 352 18.57 -18.19 18.36
C ALA A 352 17.44 -18.84 17.53
N SER A 353 16.17 -18.75 17.97
CA SER A 353 15.03 -19.37 17.26
C SER A 353 14.66 -18.67 15.95
N ILE A 354 15.20 -17.47 15.69
CA ILE A 354 14.87 -16.72 14.47
C ILE A 354 15.30 -17.44 13.20
N LYS A 355 16.46 -18.11 13.22
CA LYS A 355 16.98 -18.81 12.05
C LYS A 355 16.09 -20.00 11.68
N SER A 356 15.83 -20.90 12.63
CA SER A 356 14.97 -22.06 12.36
C SER A 356 13.56 -21.67 11.94
N SER A 357 13.02 -20.58 12.50
CA SER A 357 11.69 -20.07 12.13
C SER A 357 11.66 -19.46 10.71
N SER A 358 12.77 -18.84 10.29
CA SER A 358 12.93 -18.26 8.96
C SER A 358 13.13 -19.35 7.89
N GLU A 359 14.02 -20.32 8.16
CA GLU A 359 14.29 -21.46 7.26
C GLU A 359 13.10 -22.41 7.11
N ALA A 360 12.16 -22.42 8.06
CA ALA A 360 10.93 -23.20 7.97
C ALA A 360 9.94 -22.66 6.93
N LEU A 361 10.13 -21.43 6.43
CA LEU A 361 9.20 -20.82 5.46
C LEU A 361 9.34 -21.43 4.06
N TYR A 362 10.57 -21.65 3.60
CA TYR A 362 10.86 -22.07 2.23
C TYR A 362 12.05 -23.02 2.18
N THR A 363 12.01 -24.00 1.27
CA THR A 363 13.14 -24.92 1.03
C THR A 363 14.36 -24.23 0.44
N TYR A 364 14.15 -23.30 -0.49
CA TYR A 364 15.19 -22.48 -1.11
C TYR A 364 14.93 -21.03 -0.78
N PHE A 365 15.91 -20.34 -0.20
CA PHE A 365 15.70 -19.02 0.33
C PHE A 365 16.94 -18.12 0.22
N PHE A 366 16.66 -16.83 0.35
CA PHE A 366 17.52 -15.81 0.90
C PHE A 366 16.83 -15.26 2.15
N GLU A 367 17.52 -15.25 3.29
CA GLU A 367 17.03 -14.68 4.54
C GLU A 367 17.95 -13.55 5.01
N TRP A 368 17.33 -12.51 5.57
CA TRP A 368 18.00 -11.37 6.16
C TRP A 368 17.50 -11.21 7.60
N ILE A 369 18.37 -11.57 8.55
CA ILE A 369 18.08 -11.57 9.98
C ILE A 369 18.68 -10.32 10.65
N LYS A 370 17.94 -9.74 11.60
CA LYS A 370 18.40 -8.66 12.47
C LYS A 370 17.87 -8.80 13.89
N ASP A 371 18.77 -8.70 14.88
CA ASP A 371 18.40 -8.46 16.28
C ASP A 371 17.83 -7.04 16.41
N ARG A 372 16.62 -6.92 16.95
CA ARG A 372 15.95 -5.64 17.19
C ARG A 372 16.12 -5.14 18.62
N ALA A 373 16.54 -5.98 19.57
CA ALA A 373 16.73 -5.59 20.96
C ALA A 373 18.16 -5.15 21.28
N ASN A 374 19.16 -5.69 20.57
CA ASN A 374 20.58 -5.46 20.85
C ASN A 374 21.35 -4.94 19.63
N SER A 375 22.50 -4.30 19.88
CA SER A 375 23.44 -3.98 18.81
C SER A 375 24.02 -5.28 18.26
N ASN A 376 23.70 -5.59 17.01
CA ASN A 376 24.10 -6.81 16.33
C ASN A 376 24.11 -6.56 14.81
N ASN A 377 25.07 -7.16 14.12
CA ASN A 377 25.17 -7.07 12.68
C ASN A 377 24.00 -7.79 12.03
N HIS A 378 23.55 -7.26 10.90
CA HIS A 378 22.61 -7.97 10.05
C HIS A 378 23.27 -9.24 9.50
N GLN A 379 22.51 -10.32 9.32
CA GLN A 379 23.02 -11.59 8.81
C GLN A 379 22.23 -12.05 7.60
N LEU A 380 22.94 -12.16 6.47
CA LEU A 380 22.37 -12.49 5.16
C LEU A 380 22.84 -13.89 4.74
N ILE A 381 21.90 -14.81 4.71
CA ILE A 381 22.10 -16.24 4.41
C ILE A 381 21.28 -16.59 3.18
N ASP A 382 21.83 -17.46 2.33
CA ASP A 382 21.07 -18.03 1.23
C ASP A 382 21.47 -19.48 0.97
N THR A 383 20.57 -20.18 0.29
CA THR A 383 20.74 -21.60 0.00
C THR A 383 21.83 -21.92 -1.04
N VAL A 384 22.30 -20.95 -1.83
CA VAL A 384 23.38 -21.17 -2.80
C VAL A 384 24.73 -21.27 -2.09
N ARG A 385 24.93 -20.46 -1.05
CA ARG A 385 26.17 -20.43 -0.24
C ARG A 385 26.12 -21.35 0.98
N GLY A 386 24.94 -21.87 1.30
CA GLY A 386 24.70 -22.80 2.40
C GLY A 386 24.30 -22.10 3.71
N ALA A 387 23.88 -22.89 4.70
CA ALA A 387 23.18 -22.41 5.89
C ALA A 387 24.07 -21.82 7.01
N SER A 388 25.40 -21.88 6.90
CA SER A 388 26.35 -21.40 7.92
C SER A 388 27.13 -20.16 7.51
N ALA A 389 27.24 -19.91 6.20
CA ALA A 389 27.96 -18.79 5.63
C ALA A 389 27.08 -17.53 5.65
N VAL A 390 27.60 -16.44 6.22
CA VAL A 390 26.86 -15.18 6.33
C VAL A 390 27.65 -14.01 5.78
N LEU A 391 26.93 -13.09 5.16
CA LEU A 391 27.43 -11.74 4.91
C LEU A 391 26.67 -10.76 5.79
N GLN A 392 27.30 -9.64 6.12
CA GLN A 392 26.72 -8.63 7.00
C GLN A 392 26.48 -7.34 6.21
N SER A 393 25.22 -6.89 6.10
CA SER A 393 24.84 -5.74 5.26
C SER A 393 25.45 -4.42 5.73
N ASN A 394 25.90 -4.37 6.99
CA ASN A 394 26.55 -3.22 7.62
C ASN A 394 28.09 -3.33 7.66
N SER A 395 28.69 -4.20 6.85
CA SER A 395 30.14 -4.46 6.85
C SER A 395 30.71 -4.55 5.43
N THR A 396 31.97 -4.14 5.27
CA THR A 396 32.78 -4.42 4.07
C THR A 396 33.46 -5.79 4.12
N GLY A 397 33.51 -6.43 5.29
CA GLY A 397 34.20 -7.70 5.52
C GLY A 397 33.74 -8.81 4.58
N ALA A 398 34.62 -9.80 4.42
CA ALA A 398 34.32 -11.03 3.71
C ALA A 398 33.25 -11.87 4.45
N GLU A 399 32.84 -12.97 3.82
CA GLU A 399 31.94 -13.98 4.38
C GLU A 399 32.48 -14.50 5.72
N THR A 400 31.58 -14.66 6.69
CA THR A 400 31.88 -15.16 8.04
C THR A 400 30.87 -16.24 8.43
N THR A 401 30.94 -16.70 9.67
CA THR A 401 30.02 -17.72 10.20
C THR A 401 28.83 -17.06 10.92
N TYR A 402 27.66 -17.68 10.79
CA TYR A 402 26.45 -17.26 11.50
C TYR A 402 26.67 -17.19 13.02
N SER A 403 26.20 -16.10 13.62
CA SER A 403 26.21 -15.85 15.05
C SER A 403 24.77 -15.58 15.51
N ALA A 404 24.20 -16.48 16.31
CA ALA A 404 22.82 -16.34 16.73
C ALA A 404 22.56 -15.01 17.49
N PRO A 405 21.51 -14.25 17.12
CA PRO A 405 21.04 -13.13 17.92
C PRO A 405 20.69 -13.56 19.35
N SER A 406 20.80 -12.64 20.31
CA SER A 406 20.45 -12.89 21.71
C SER A 406 19.08 -12.32 22.09
N GLY A 407 18.58 -11.32 21.35
CA GLY A 407 17.33 -10.63 21.63
C GLY A 407 16.20 -10.95 20.66
N SER A 408 15.05 -10.31 20.86
CA SER A 408 13.95 -10.30 19.87
C SER A 408 14.52 -9.93 18.50
N SER A 409 14.11 -10.65 17.47
CA SER A 409 14.70 -10.58 16.13
C SER A 409 13.63 -10.62 15.05
N VAL A 410 14.00 -10.13 13.88
CA VAL A 410 13.20 -10.22 12.64
C VAL A 410 13.99 -10.94 11.56
N GLY A 411 13.29 -11.74 10.76
CA GLY A 411 13.80 -12.39 9.57
C GLY A 411 12.94 -12.01 8.37
N TRP A 412 13.53 -11.40 7.35
CA TRP A 412 12.90 -11.15 6.06
C TRP A 412 13.37 -12.22 5.08
N VAL A 413 12.45 -13.03 4.55
CA VAL A 413 12.80 -14.24 3.81
C VAL A 413 12.17 -14.21 2.43
N TRP A 414 12.99 -14.31 1.39
CA TRP A 414 12.59 -14.45 -0.01
C TRP A 414 12.76 -15.90 -0.47
N ASN A 415 11.74 -16.44 -1.12
CA ASN A 415 11.76 -17.77 -1.72
C ASN A 415 12.59 -17.75 -3.01
N ALA A 416 13.74 -18.42 -2.99
CA ALA A 416 14.66 -18.51 -4.12
C ALA A 416 14.23 -19.55 -5.18
N GLY A 417 13.13 -20.28 -4.95
CA GLY A 417 12.42 -21.06 -5.95
C GLY A 417 13.00 -22.46 -6.19
N SER A 418 14.30 -22.57 -6.43
CA SER A 418 14.96 -23.83 -6.82
C SER A 418 16.32 -24.02 -6.17
N ALA A 419 16.85 -25.25 -6.24
CA ALA A 419 18.27 -25.49 -5.97
C ALA A 419 19.16 -24.68 -6.93
N ALA A 420 20.40 -24.44 -6.50
CA ALA A 420 21.40 -23.78 -7.34
C ALA A 420 21.71 -24.61 -8.59
N SER A 421 21.75 -23.96 -9.75
CA SER A 421 22.06 -24.58 -11.04
C SER A 421 23.00 -23.69 -11.85
N SER A 422 23.74 -24.27 -12.80
CA SER A 422 24.66 -23.52 -13.65
C SER A 422 23.91 -22.69 -14.69
N ASN A 423 24.40 -21.48 -14.95
CA ASN A 423 23.91 -20.56 -15.94
C ASN A 423 25.07 -20.07 -16.82
N THR A 424 24.91 -20.23 -18.13
CA THR A 424 25.90 -19.88 -19.15
C THR A 424 25.53 -18.63 -19.95
N ALA A 425 24.49 -17.90 -19.54
CA ALA A 425 24.17 -16.61 -20.13
C ALA A 425 25.23 -15.57 -19.73
N GLY A 426 25.67 -14.76 -20.70
CA GLY A 426 26.75 -13.80 -20.53
C GLY A 426 28.12 -14.40 -20.84
N SER A 427 29.18 -13.65 -20.52
CA SER A 427 30.56 -14.03 -20.83
C SER A 427 31.29 -14.71 -19.66
N VAL A 428 30.70 -14.69 -18.46
CA VAL A 428 31.18 -15.42 -17.28
C VAL A 428 30.03 -16.27 -16.74
N ALA A 429 30.28 -17.57 -16.58
CA ALA A 429 29.30 -18.49 -16.04
C ALA A 429 28.99 -18.18 -14.57
N SER A 430 27.75 -18.42 -14.16
CA SER A 430 27.27 -18.23 -12.79
C SER A 430 26.53 -19.46 -12.28
N GLN A 431 26.34 -19.52 -10.96
CA GLN A 431 25.37 -20.39 -10.31
C GLN A 431 24.17 -19.56 -9.89
N VAL A 432 22.96 -20.04 -10.19
CA VAL A 432 21.71 -19.33 -9.89
C VAL A 432 20.70 -20.21 -9.15
N SER A 433 20.03 -19.63 -8.16
CA SER A 433 18.76 -20.11 -7.60
C SER A 433 17.70 -19.07 -7.94
N VAL A 434 16.63 -19.48 -8.64
CA VAL A 434 15.73 -18.56 -9.34
C VAL A 434 14.26 -18.84 -9.03
N ASN A 435 13.56 -17.79 -8.60
CA ASN A 435 12.11 -17.71 -8.56
C ASN A 435 11.63 -16.66 -9.56
N ALA A 436 11.65 -17.01 -10.84
CA ALA A 436 11.32 -16.08 -11.92
C ALA A 436 9.87 -15.55 -11.82
N ALA A 437 8.94 -16.36 -11.30
CA ALA A 437 7.55 -15.96 -11.07
C ALA A 437 7.43 -14.80 -10.06
N ALA A 438 8.32 -14.75 -9.06
CA ALA A 438 8.43 -13.66 -8.09
C ALA A 438 9.50 -12.62 -8.45
N GLY A 439 10.15 -12.78 -9.60
CA GLY A 439 11.23 -11.88 -10.02
C GLY A 439 12.45 -11.92 -9.11
N PHE A 440 12.74 -13.01 -8.40
CA PHE A 440 13.87 -13.08 -7.46
C PHE A 440 14.93 -14.10 -7.89
N SER A 441 16.21 -13.74 -7.78
CA SER A 441 17.33 -14.67 -7.98
C SER A 441 18.51 -14.39 -7.05
N VAL A 442 19.14 -15.46 -6.58
CA VAL A 442 20.47 -15.47 -5.98
C VAL A 442 21.47 -15.92 -7.04
N VAL A 443 22.51 -15.12 -7.28
CA VAL A 443 23.54 -15.36 -8.31
C VAL A 443 24.92 -15.38 -7.68
N THR A 444 25.77 -16.37 -7.99
CA THR A 444 27.19 -16.37 -7.59
C THR A 444 28.10 -16.64 -8.77
N TRP A 445 29.29 -16.01 -8.77
CA TRP A 445 30.31 -16.16 -9.82
C TRP A 445 31.70 -15.78 -9.27
N THR A 446 32.72 -15.92 -10.12
CA THR A 446 34.08 -15.45 -9.84
C THR A 446 34.40 -14.25 -10.74
N HIS A 447 34.82 -13.14 -10.13
CA HIS A 447 35.18 -11.90 -10.81
C HIS A 447 36.41 -12.10 -11.70
N THR A 448 36.39 -11.47 -12.89
CA THR A 448 37.52 -11.46 -13.83
C THR A 448 37.89 -10.04 -14.25
N THR A 449 39.19 -9.81 -14.48
CA THR A 449 39.72 -8.53 -14.98
C THR A 449 40.20 -8.58 -16.43
N SER A 450 39.90 -9.67 -17.16
CA SER A 450 40.29 -9.87 -18.56
C SER A 450 39.56 -8.99 -19.58
N GLY A 451 38.54 -8.24 -19.13
CA GLY A 451 37.73 -7.30 -19.90
C GLY A 451 36.38 -7.08 -19.22
N ASN A 452 35.66 -6.02 -19.60
CA ASN A 452 34.28 -5.84 -19.14
C ASN A 452 33.47 -7.07 -19.54
N TYR A 453 32.62 -7.56 -18.64
CA TYR A 453 31.97 -8.85 -18.79
C TYR A 453 30.50 -8.79 -18.38
N THR A 454 29.79 -9.88 -18.63
CA THR A 454 28.38 -10.05 -18.25
C THR A 454 28.17 -11.35 -17.49
N VAL A 455 27.27 -11.32 -16.51
CA VAL A 455 26.90 -12.48 -15.68
C VAL A 455 25.42 -12.77 -15.83
N GLY A 456 25.06 -14.03 -16.07
CA GLY A 456 23.68 -14.47 -16.18
C GLY A 456 22.96 -14.49 -14.82
N HIS A 457 21.74 -13.95 -14.77
CA HIS A 457 20.91 -13.92 -13.54
C HIS A 457 19.63 -14.76 -13.62
N GLY A 458 19.29 -15.32 -14.79
CA GLY A 458 18.25 -16.35 -14.93
C GLY A 458 16.78 -15.89 -14.83
N LEU A 459 16.50 -14.60 -14.62
CA LEU A 459 15.11 -14.14 -14.35
C LEU A 459 14.20 -14.11 -15.58
N GLY A 460 14.75 -13.94 -16.79
CA GLY A 460 13.95 -13.70 -17.99
C GLY A 460 13.25 -12.32 -18.02
N ALA A 461 13.49 -11.48 -17.02
CA ALA A 461 12.99 -10.13 -16.88
C ALA A 461 14.10 -9.23 -16.31
N THR A 462 14.10 -7.94 -16.69
CA THR A 462 15.14 -7.00 -16.27
C THR A 462 15.03 -6.68 -14.77
N PRO A 463 16.08 -6.94 -13.97
CA PRO A 463 16.13 -6.51 -12.57
C PRO A 463 16.01 -5.00 -12.44
N LYS A 464 15.27 -4.54 -11.43
CA LYS A 464 15.12 -3.13 -11.03
C LYS A 464 15.83 -2.82 -9.72
N LEU A 465 16.27 -3.85 -8.99
CA LEU A 465 17.18 -3.74 -7.86
C LEU A 465 18.18 -4.91 -7.91
N ILE A 466 19.47 -4.60 -7.74
CA ILE A 466 20.52 -5.61 -7.54
C ILE A 466 21.30 -5.19 -6.31
N ILE A 467 21.45 -6.11 -5.35
CA ILE A 467 22.29 -5.94 -4.16
C ILE A 467 23.43 -6.95 -4.25
N GLU A 468 24.67 -6.47 -4.29
CA GLU A 468 25.84 -7.29 -4.58
C GLU A 468 26.95 -7.16 -3.54
N LYS A 469 27.68 -8.25 -3.31
CA LYS A 469 28.81 -8.30 -2.39
C LYS A 469 29.91 -9.27 -2.81
N GLY A 470 31.15 -8.90 -2.53
CA GLY A 470 32.30 -9.81 -2.54
C GLY A 470 32.34 -10.69 -1.30
N ARG A 471 32.59 -11.99 -1.49
CA ARG A 471 32.50 -13.06 -0.48
C ARG A 471 33.84 -13.40 0.17
N ASN A 472 34.95 -13.27 -0.54
CA ASN A 472 36.30 -13.54 -0.04
C ASN A 472 37.19 -12.29 0.02
N ALA A 473 36.60 -11.10 -0.14
CA ALA A 473 37.32 -9.83 -0.19
C ALA A 473 36.64 -8.75 0.66
N VAL A 474 37.44 -7.76 1.09
CA VAL A 474 36.94 -6.55 1.73
C VAL A 474 36.40 -5.61 0.65
N LEU A 475 35.08 -5.60 0.50
CA LEU A 475 34.39 -4.87 -0.56
C LEU A 475 33.04 -4.36 -0.05
N GLY A 476 32.69 -3.11 -0.36
CA GLY A 476 31.37 -2.56 -0.04
C GLY A 476 30.24 -3.21 -0.86
N TRP A 477 29.02 -3.16 -0.33
CA TRP A 477 27.84 -3.72 -0.96
C TRP A 477 27.33 -2.84 -2.11
N GLY A 478 27.56 -3.23 -3.36
CA GLY A 478 27.08 -2.46 -4.50
C GLY A 478 25.57 -2.59 -4.68
N VAL A 479 24.87 -1.46 -4.87
CA VAL A 479 23.42 -1.45 -5.13
C VAL A 479 23.12 -0.76 -6.45
N TYR A 480 22.52 -1.49 -7.38
CA TYR A 480 21.97 -0.96 -8.62
C TYR A 480 20.50 -0.57 -8.45
N HIS A 481 20.11 0.56 -9.04
CA HIS A 481 18.72 0.95 -9.22
C HIS A 481 18.57 1.86 -10.46
N PRO A 482 17.53 1.70 -11.29
CA PRO A 482 17.40 2.44 -12.56
C PRO A 482 17.19 3.95 -12.41
N ALA A 483 16.77 4.42 -11.22
CA ALA A 483 16.63 5.84 -10.93
C ALA A 483 17.96 6.53 -10.52
N LEU A 484 19.08 5.78 -10.47
CA LEU A 484 20.40 6.36 -10.28
C LEU A 484 20.94 6.90 -11.61
N THR A 485 21.96 7.75 -11.54
CA THR A 485 22.73 8.14 -12.72
C THR A 485 23.31 6.89 -13.37
N ALA A 486 23.26 6.79 -14.71
CA ALA A 486 23.74 5.62 -15.43
C ALA A 486 25.19 5.27 -15.03
N GLY A 487 25.44 4.00 -14.70
CA GLY A 487 26.76 3.50 -14.24
C GLY A 487 27.03 3.70 -12.74
N ASN A 488 26.23 4.51 -12.04
CA ASN A 488 26.39 4.72 -10.61
C ASN A 488 25.73 3.62 -9.78
N ARG A 489 26.24 3.47 -8.56
CA ARG A 489 25.70 2.61 -7.51
C ARG A 489 25.48 3.40 -6.22
N LEU A 490 24.61 2.90 -5.38
CA LEU A 490 24.66 3.17 -3.95
C LEU A 490 25.48 2.07 -3.25
N ILE A 491 25.85 2.29 -1.99
CA ILE A 491 26.57 1.32 -1.18
C ILE A 491 25.73 0.96 0.05
N LEU A 492 25.30 -0.31 0.19
CA LEU A 492 24.34 -0.72 1.23
C LEU A 492 24.88 -0.47 2.65
N ASN A 493 26.19 -0.65 2.86
CA ASN A 493 26.85 -0.42 4.14
C ASN A 493 27.36 1.01 4.32
N SER A 494 26.75 2.00 3.65
CA SER A 494 27.14 3.41 3.70
C SER A 494 25.94 4.36 3.59
N THR A 495 26.08 5.53 4.21
CA THR A 495 25.13 6.64 4.13
C THR A 495 25.47 7.65 3.02
N SER A 496 26.60 7.46 2.31
CA SER A 496 27.05 8.36 1.25
C SER A 496 26.17 8.29 0.00
N ALA A 497 26.06 9.40 -0.73
CA ALA A 497 25.35 9.45 -2.01
C ALA A 497 25.96 8.50 -3.06
N GLN A 498 25.26 8.36 -4.20
CA GLN A 498 25.67 7.47 -5.28
C GLN A 498 27.08 7.77 -5.83
N VAL A 499 27.78 6.74 -6.31
CA VAL A 499 29.15 6.79 -6.84
C VAL A 499 29.31 5.95 -8.10
N ALA A 500 30.18 6.35 -9.02
CA ALA A 500 30.46 5.66 -10.29
C ALA A 500 31.38 4.43 -10.14
N GLY A 501 31.71 3.79 -11.27
CA GLY A 501 32.81 2.83 -11.39
C GLY A 501 32.49 1.38 -11.01
N TYR A 502 31.25 0.93 -11.23
CA TYR A 502 30.84 -0.45 -10.95
C TYR A 502 30.14 -1.12 -12.14
N TRP A 503 29.04 -0.53 -12.60
CA TRP A 503 28.19 -1.11 -13.64
C TRP A 503 28.63 -0.62 -15.01
N ASN A 504 28.66 -1.52 -16.00
CA ASN A 504 28.97 -1.17 -17.39
C ASN A 504 27.70 -0.91 -18.23
N GLY A 505 26.57 -0.62 -17.58
CA GLY A 505 25.28 -0.38 -18.20
C GLY A 505 24.11 -0.84 -17.32
N ALA A 506 22.89 -0.73 -17.84
CA ALA A 506 21.71 -1.33 -17.22
C ALA A 506 21.71 -2.85 -17.45
N PRO A 507 21.21 -3.66 -16.50
CA PRO A 507 21.02 -5.09 -16.73
C PRO A 507 19.98 -5.31 -17.83
N THR A 508 20.10 -6.44 -18.52
CA THR A 508 19.12 -6.91 -19.51
C THR A 508 18.13 -7.87 -18.85
N SER A 509 17.28 -8.53 -19.63
CA SER A 509 16.42 -9.62 -19.11
C SER A 509 17.19 -10.90 -18.76
N THR A 510 18.45 -11.01 -19.18
CA THR A 510 19.25 -12.22 -19.02
C THR A 510 20.58 -12.02 -18.29
N THR A 511 21.19 -10.82 -18.38
CA THR A 511 22.56 -10.57 -17.92
C THR A 511 22.74 -9.22 -17.22
N ILE A 512 23.72 -9.17 -16.32
CA ILE A 512 24.19 -7.95 -15.63
C ILE A 512 25.57 -7.57 -16.20
N PRO A 513 25.76 -6.33 -16.70
CA PRO A 513 27.04 -5.87 -17.25
C PRO A 513 27.93 -5.21 -16.17
N TYR A 514 29.19 -5.66 -16.11
CA TYR A 514 30.17 -5.24 -15.10
C TYR A 514 31.41 -4.56 -15.69
N LEU A 515 31.95 -3.60 -14.93
CA LEU A 515 33.31 -3.09 -15.13
C LEU A 515 34.32 -3.99 -14.43
N THR A 516 35.54 -4.07 -14.93
CA THR A 516 36.63 -4.84 -14.28
C THR A 516 37.17 -4.16 -13.02
N THR A 517 36.91 -2.87 -12.82
CA THR A 517 37.49 -2.06 -11.73
C THR A 517 36.80 -2.24 -10.37
N MET A 518 35.73 -3.03 -10.32
CA MET A 518 34.87 -3.16 -9.14
C MET A 518 35.42 -4.09 -8.04
N ALA A 519 36.26 -5.04 -8.41
CA ALA A 519 36.80 -6.10 -7.55
C ALA A 519 38.11 -6.65 -8.15
N SER A 520 38.78 -7.56 -7.45
CA SER A 520 40.01 -8.19 -7.92
C SER A 520 39.72 -9.49 -8.69
N ASN A 521 40.62 -9.87 -9.59
CA ASN A 521 40.50 -11.14 -10.31
C ASN A 521 40.54 -12.32 -9.34
N GLY A 522 39.56 -13.22 -9.42
CA GLY A 522 39.43 -14.35 -8.50
C GLY A 522 38.55 -14.08 -7.27
N ASP A 523 38.07 -12.84 -7.07
CA ASP A 523 37.09 -12.56 -6.02
C ASP A 523 35.80 -13.32 -6.30
N THR A 524 35.29 -14.01 -5.28
CA THR A 524 34.00 -14.71 -5.35
C THR A 524 32.89 -13.73 -5.00
N MET A 525 31.81 -13.74 -5.75
CA MET A 525 30.77 -12.72 -5.69
C MET A 525 29.39 -13.34 -5.43
N VAL A 526 28.47 -12.54 -4.89
CA VAL A 526 27.04 -12.85 -4.81
C VAL A 526 26.20 -11.63 -5.15
N ALA A 527 25.13 -11.82 -5.90
CA ALA A 527 24.13 -10.80 -6.19
C ALA A 527 22.71 -11.32 -5.91
N TYR A 528 21.90 -10.47 -5.27
CA TYR A 528 20.46 -10.65 -5.09
C TYR A 528 19.73 -9.75 -6.09
N CYS A 529 19.08 -10.38 -7.06
CA CYS A 529 18.45 -9.69 -8.19
C CYS A 529 16.93 -9.69 -8.03
N PHE A 530 16.32 -8.52 -8.19
CA PHE A 530 14.88 -8.36 -8.08
C PHE A 530 14.30 -7.66 -9.30
N ALA A 531 13.43 -8.35 -10.04
CA ALA A 531 12.58 -7.80 -11.09
C ALA A 531 11.22 -7.40 -10.51
N GLU A 532 10.63 -6.34 -11.07
CA GLU A 532 9.31 -5.85 -10.67
C GLU A 532 8.22 -6.82 -11.15
N ILE A 533 7.32 -7.22 -10.24
CA ILE A 533 6.14 -8.03 -10.55
C ILE A 533 4.88 -7.26 -10.14
N PRO A 534 3.99 -6.90 -11.08
CA PRO A 534 2.79 -6.12 -10.78
C PRO A 534 1.92 -6.74 -9.68
N GLY A 535 1.64 -5.96 -8.63
CA GLY A 535 0.83 -6.42 -7.49
C GLY A 535 1.61 -7.19 -6.41
N TYR A 536 2.92 -7.41 -6.60
CA TYR A 536 3.78 -8.14 -5.66
C TYR A 536 5.03 -7.36 -5.23
N SER A 537 5.81 -6.85 -6.18
CA SER A 537 7.02 -6.08 -5.88
C SER A 537 7.01 -4.77 -6.68
N LYS A 538 7.62 -3.71 -6.13
CA LYS A 538 7.80 -2.44 -6.84
C LYS A 538 9.15 -1.81 -6.49
N PHE A 539 9.82 -1.29 -7.50
CA PHE A 539 11.10 -0.60 -7.38
C PHE A 539 11.02 0.72 -8.14
N GLY A 540 11.22 1.83 -7.45
CA GLY A 540 11.00 3.13 -8.05
C GLY A 540 11.66 4.25 -7.27
N SER A 541 11.28 5.47 -7.61
CA SER A 541 11.77 6.67 -6.93
C SER A 541 10.67 7.69 -6.70
N TYR A 542 10.91 8.58 -5.75
CA TYR A 542 10.10 9.77 -5.51
C TYR A 542 10.99 10.96 -5.13
N VAL A 543 10.45 12.16 -5.24
CA VAL A 543 11.14 13.40 -4.85
C VAL A 543 10.58 13.89 -3.52
N GLY A 544 11.45 14.11 -2.55
CA GLY A 544 11.06 14.63 -1.24
C GLY A 544 10.57 16.08 -1.32
N ASN A 545 9.67 16.46 -0.42
CA ASN A 545 9.07 17.79 -0.37
C ASN A 545 9.27 18.53 0.97
N GLY A 546 9.94 17.91 1.95
CA GLY A 546 10.18 18.51 3.26
C GLY A 546 8.94 18.75 4.12
N SER A 547 7.81 18.08 3.84
CA SER A 547 6.53 18.27 4.54
C SER A 547 5.98 16.96 5.15
N THR A 548 5.24 17.05 6.25
CA THR A 548 4.50 15.90 6.83
C THR A 548 3.35 15.47 5.92
N ASP A 549 2.89 16.36 5.05
CA ASP A 549 2.10 16.01 3.87
C ASP A 549 3.04 15.58 2.73
N GLY A 550 3.86 14.57 3.03
CA GLY A 550 4.95 14.10 2.18
C GLY A 550 4.46 13.29 0.98
N PRO A 551 5.36 12.93 0.05
CA PRO A 551 5.02 12.16 -1.14
C PRO A 551 4.21 10.89 -0.82
N PHE A 552 3.19 10.63 -1.63
CA PHE A 552 2.49 9.35 -1.64
C PHE A 552 2.97 8.52 -2.83
N VAL A 553 3.42 7.30 -2.55
CA VAL A 553 3.99 6.37 -3.52
C VAL A 553 3.01 5.22 -3.74
N TYR A 554 2.44 5.12 -4.94
CA TYR A 554 1.54 4.03 -5.29
C TYR A 554 2.33 2.77 -5.68
N CYS A 555 2.07 1.68 -4.98
CA CYS A 555 2.63 0.35 -5.24
C CYS A 555 1.70 -0.55 -6.06
N GLY A 556 0.39 -0.34 -6.00
CA GLY A 556 -0.61 -1.27 -6.56
C GLY A 556 -0.85 -2.51 -5.69
N PHE A 557 -0.36 -2.46 -4.45
CA PHE A 557 -0.52 -3.47 -3.40
C PHE A 557 -0.28 -2.79 -2.05
N ARG A 558 -0.71 -3.42 -0.96
CA ARG A 558 -0.34 -3.05 0.41
C ARG A 558 1.06 -3.59 0.70
N PRO A 559 2.09 -2.76 0.90
CA PRO A 559 3.41 -3.25 1.27
C PRO A 559 3.41 -3.94 2.64
N ARG A 560 4.11 -5.07 2.76
CA ARG A 560 4.53 -5.63 4.05
C ARG A 560 5.93 -5.17 4.44
N TRP A 561 6.77 -4.88 3.45
CA TRP A 561 8.17 -4.47 3.65
C TRP A 561 8.50 -3.36 2.67
N ILE A 562 9.15 -2.31 3.16
CA ILE A 562 9.57 -1.15 2.39
C ILE A 562 11.00 -0.79 2.81
N MET A 563 11.88 -0.60 1.83
CA MET A 563 13.19 0.03 2.05
C MET A 563 13.29 1.34 1.27
N VAL A 564 13.77 2.40 1.91
CA VAL A 564 13.94 3.74 1.35
C VAL A 564 15.39 4.19 1.50
N ARG A 565 15.93 4.82 0.45
CA ARG A 565 17.27 5.39 0.47
C ARG A 565 17.40 6.62 -0.45
N GLY A 566 17.97 7.71 0.05
CA GLY A 566 18.29 8.89 -0.76
C GLY A 566 19.40 8.65 -1.79
N ALA A 567 19.13 8.94 -3.05
CA ALA A 567 20.08 8.82 -4.15
C ALA A 567 20.96 10.06 -4.36
N THR A 568 20.50 11.24 -3.92
CA THR A 568 21.19 12.53 -4.07
C THR A 568 21.86 12.96 -2.78
N ALA A 569 22.88 13.83 -2.87
CA ALA A 569 23.61 14.34 -1.70
C ALA A 569 22.69 15.02 -0.66
N SER A 570 21.66 15.75 -1.13
CA SER A 570 20.69 16.44 -0.28
C SER A 570 19.77 15.52 0.53
N GLY A 571 19.66 14.24 0.17
CA GLY A 571 18.89 13.23 0.89
C GLY A 571 19.75 12.04 1.35
N ALA A 572 21.08 12.17 1.29
CA ALA A 572 22.00 11.13 1.72
C ALA A 572 21.80 10.82 3.22
N GLY A 573 21.89 9.55 3.59
CA GLY A 573 21.55 9.08 4.93
C GLY A 573 21.40 7.56 4.98
N SER A 574 20.84 7.07 6.07
CA SER A 574 20.62 5.65 6.35
C SER A 574 19.65 4.94 5.37
N TRP A 575 19.82 3.63 5.23
CA TRP A 575 18.92 2.73 4.49
C TRP A 575 17.80 2.25 5.39
N ARG A 576 16.64 2.91 5.32
CA ARG A 576 15.53 2.65 6.24
C ARG A 576 14.69 1.49 5.76
N ILE A 577 14.43 0.54 6.66
CA ILE A 577 13.59 -0.64 6.43
C ILE A 577 12.40 -0.60 7.39
N TYR A 578 11.21 -0.54 6.81
CA TYR A 578 9.91 -0.64 7.49
C TYR A 578 9.28 -1.98 7.18
N ASP A 579 8.60 -2.59 8.16
CA ASP A 579 7.72 -3.71 7.89
C ASP A 579 6.52 -3.78 8.83
N THR A 580 5.42 -4.25 8.26
CA THR A 580 4.10 -4.21 8.88
C THR A 580 3.84 -5.34 9.87
N SER A 581 4.84 -6.22 10.06
CA SER A 581 4.81 -7.28 11.06
C SER A 581 5.30 -6.78 12.42
N ARG A 582 6.23 -5.82 12.44
CA ARG A 582 6.76 -5.19 13.66
C ARG A 582 5.90 -4.02 14.13
N ASP A 583 5.62 -3.09 13.24
CA ASP A 583 4.65 -2.01 13.46
C ASP A 583 3.36 -2.49 12.81
N THR A 584 2.30 -2.75 13.56
CA THR A 584 1.09 -3.41 13.02
C THR A 584 0.03 -2.42 12.55
N TYR A 585 0.20 -1.13 12.82
CA TYR A 585 -0.71 -0.05 12.48
C TYR A 585 0.06 1.21 12.09
N ASN A 586 -0.61 2.13 11.40
CA ASN A 586 -0.05 3.45 11.15
C ASN A 586 -0.06 4.30 12.43
N VAL A 587 0.95 5.12 12.70
CA VAL A 587 2.12 5.38 11.84
C VAL A 587 3.23 4.36 12.05
N GLU A 588 3.93 3.98 10.98
CA GLU A 588 5.17 3.20 11.06
C GLU A 588 6.30 4.10 11.56
N ALA A 589 6.88 3.74 12.69
CA ALA A 589 7.80 4.60 13.45
C ALA A 589 9.08 3.88 13.87
N ASN A 590 9.25 2.59 13.58
CA ASN A 590 10.38 1.81 14.07
C ASN A 590 11.22 1.23 12.90
N PRO A 591 11.86 2.07 12.07
CA PRO A 591 12.70 1.57 10.98
C PRO A 591 13.96 0.89 11.52
N LEU A 592 14.39 -0.15 10.81
CA LEU A 592 15.74 -0.70 10.93
C LEU A 592 16.65 -0.11 9.85
N TYR A 593 17.96 -0.23 10.02
CA TYR A 593 18.96 0.42 9.16
C TYR A 593 19.89 -0.60 8.55
N ALA A 594 19.85 -0.80 7.23
CA ALA A 594 20.63 -1.86 6.58
C ALA A 594 22.15 -1.72 6.79
N GLU A 595 22.63 -0.49 6.95
CA GLU A 595 24.04 -0.14 7.11
C GLU A 595 24.52 -0.11 8.57
N SER A 596 23.67 -0.39 9.56
CA SER A 596 23.99 -0.21 10.97
C SER A 596 23.78 -1.48 11.80
N SER A 597 24.58 -1.65 12.85
CA SER A 597 24.36 -2.70 13.84
C SER A 597 23.37 -2.30 14.93
N VAL A 598 22.98 -1.02 14.99
CA VAL A 598 22.18 -0.46 16.10
C VAL A 598 20.87 -1.26 16.28
N ALA A 599 20.46 -1.43 17.53
CA ALA A 599 19.18 -2.05 17.86
C ALA A 599 18.01 -1.23 17.28
N GLU A 600 16.82 -1.82 17.21
CA GLU A 600 15.62 -1.03 16.91
C GLU A 600 15.48 0.03 18.00
N LYS A 601 15.52 1.29 17.58
CA LYS A 601 15.13 2.38 18.45
C LYS A 601 13.69 2.71 18.09
N ALA A 602 12.84 2.86 19.10
CA ALA A 602 11.66 3.69 18.90
C ALA A 602 12.18 5.02 18.35
N ASN A 603 11.68 5.48 17.19
CA ASN A 603 12.09 6.79 16.71
C ASN A 603 11.98 7.78 17.88
N ASP A 604 13.05 8.55 18.07
CA ASP A 604 13.08 9.72 18.94
C ASP A 604 11.77 10.50 18.73
N ALA A 605 11.17 10.99 19.82
CA ALA A 605 9.89 11.67 19.93
C ALA A 605 9.70 12.91 19.02
N SER A 606 10.56 13.10 18.04
CA SER A 606 10.73 14.24 17.16
C SER A 606 10.16 14.03 15.74
N GLY A 607 9.49 12.90 15.46
CA GLY A 607 8.65 12.72 14.25
C GLY A 607 9.42 12.54 12.93
N PHE A 608 10.70 12.16 13.00
CA PHE A 608 11.52 11.93 11.82
C PHE A 608 11.20 10.60 11.13
N ASN A 609 11.21 10.60 9.80
CA ASN A 609 11.18 9.42 8.94
C ASN A 609 9.99 8.47 9.18
N LEU A 610 8.84 9.04 9.50
CA LEU A 610 7.58 8.31 9.66
C LEU A 610 6.96 7.99 8.28
N ILE A 611 6.29 6.84 8.17
CA ILE A 611 5.46 6.51 7.00
C ILE A 611 4.08 6.00 7.41
N ASP A 612 3.09 6.24 6.56
CA ASP A 612 1.86 5.47 6.56
C ASP A 612 1.92 4.42 5.47
N VAL A 613 1.49 3.21 5.77
CA VAL A 613 1.23 2.16 4.79
C VAL A 613 -0.27 2.13 4.51
N THR A 614 -0.62 2.05 3.23
CA THR A 614 -1.99 2.04 2.71
C THR A 614 -2.22 0.79 1.88
N ALA A 615 -3.46 0.49 1.54
CA ALA A 615 -3.87 -0.68 0.76
C ALA A 615 -3.23 -0.75 -0.64
N ASN A 616 -2.72 0.37 -1.16
CA ASN A 616 -2.14 0.49 -2.49
C ASN A 616 -0.75 1.14 -2.53
N GLY A 617 -0.10 1.38 -1.39
CA GLY A 617 1.18 2.08 -1.35
C GLY A 617 1.59 2.58 0.03
N PHE A 618 2.38 3.65 0.08
CA PHE A 618 2.80 4.29 1.32
C PHE A 618 2.90 5.80 1.18
N LYS A 619 2.74 6.53 2.28
CA LYS A 619 2.92 7.99 2.37
C LYS A 619 4.04 8.33 3.31
N ILE A 620 4.92 9.22 2.88
CA ILE A 620 5.94 9.81 3.74
C ILE A 620 5.32 10.85 4.66
N ARG A 621 5.63 10.78 5.96
CA ARG A 621 5.08 11.63 7.02
C ARG A 621 6.14 12.44 7.77
N SER A 622 7.32 12.62 7.17
CA SER A 622 8.45 13.35 7.78
C SER A 622 8.61 14.75 7.19
N SER A 623 8.82 15.77 8.02
CA SER A 623 8.90 17.19 7.62
C SER A 623 10.24 17.89 7.86
N ALA A 624 11.30 17.17 8.21
CA ALA A 624 12.52 17.84 8.67
C ALA A 624 13.52 18.15 7.54
N SER A 625 14.23 19.28 7.68
CA SER A 625 15.47 19.55 6.96
C SER A 625 16.51 18.48 7.33
N GLY A 626 17.06 17.78 6.32
CA GLY A 626 17.92 16.62 6.54
C GLY A 626 17.18 15.29 6.76
N SER A 627 15.87 15.23 6.50
CA SER A 627 15.15 13.95 6.49
C SER A 627 15.79 12.96 5.51
N GLU A 628 16.03 11.75 5.99
CA GLU A 628 16.62 10.66 5.21
C GLU A 628 15.57 9.93 4.36
N THR A 629 14.32 10.43 4.36
CA THR A 629 13.22 9.96 3.52
C THR A 629 12.43 11.07 2.83
N ASN A 630 12.62 12.36 3.17
CA ASN A 630 11.80 13.44 2.61
C ASN A 630 12.48 14.82 2.50
N ALA A 631 13.80 14.92 2.41
CA ALA A 631 14.45 16.20 2.17
C ALA A 631 13.94 16.83 0.86
N SER A 632 13.62 18.13 0.90
CA SER A 632 13.04 18.84 -0.24
C SER A 632 13.95 18.78 -1.47
N GLY A 633 13.40 18.35 -2.60
CA GLY A 633 14.11 18.20 -3.88
C GLY A 633 15.07 17.01 -3.95
N ALA A 634 15.26 16.24 -2.87
CA ALA A 634 16.09 15.04 -2.90
C ALA A 634 15.35 13.89 -3.60
N THR A 635 16.07 13.11 -4.41
CA THR A 635 15.52 11.88 -5.00
C THR A 635 15.78 10.72 -4.08
N TYR A 636 14.74 9.94 -3.77
CA TYR A 636 14.81 8.71 -3.01
C TYR A 636 14.48 7.53 -3.91
N ILE A 637 15.24 6.44 -3.78
CA ILE A 637 14.85 5.14 -4.31
C ILE A 637 14.11 4.36 -3.25
N PHE A 638 13.25 3.44 -3.69
CA PHE A 638 12.59 2.50 -2.78
C PHE A 638 12.46 1.12 -3.39
N ALA A 639 12.32 0.14 -2.50
CA ALA A 639 11.92 -1.22 -2.82
C ALA A 639 10.75 -1.59 -1.90
N ALA A 640 9.70 -2.19 -2.44
CA ALA A 640 8.55 -2.64 -1.66
C ALA A 640 8.10 -4.04 -2.08
N PHE A 641 7.70 -4.86 -1.10
CA PHE A 641 7.11 -6.19 -1.31
C PHE A 641 5.74 -6.29 -0.65
N ALA A 642 4.80 -6.92 -1.34
CA ALA A 642 3.40 -6.96 -0.97
C ALA A 642 3.13 -7.83 0.26
N GLU A 643 2.21 -7.34 1.10
CA GLU A 643 1.40 -8.15 1.99
C GLU A 643 0.19 -8.70 1.24
N TYR A 644 -0.50 -7.81 0.51
CA TYR A 644 -1.72 -8.09 -0.23
C TYR A 644 -1.75 -7.29 -1.54
N PRO A 645 -2.10 -7.90 -2.68
CA PRO A 645 -2.42 -7.14 -3.89
C PRO A 645 -3.62 -6.21 -3.65
N PHE A 646 -3.67 -5.08 -4.36
CA PHE A 646 -4.76 -4.09 -4.16
C PHE A 646 -6.11 -4.55 -4.77
N GLY A 647 -6.08 -5.57 -5.61
CA GLY A 647 -7.25 -6.14 -6.29
C GLY A 647 -6.84 -6.83 -7.59
N GLY A 648 -7.83 -7.16 -8.41
CA GLY A 648 -7.66 -7.83 -9.70
C GLY A 648 -8.69 -8.94 -9.88
N SER A 649 -8.81 -9.45 -11.11
CA SER A 649 -9.68 -10.61 -11.35
C SER A 649 -9.33 -11.76 -10.38
N ASN A 650 -10.33 -12.23 -9.63
CA ASN A 650 -10.22 -13.27 -8.59
C ASN A 650 -9.31 -12.91 -7.41
N VAL A 651 -9.10 -11.63 -7.14
CA VAL A 651 -8.40 -11.10 -5.96
C VAL A 651 -9.19 -9.93 -5.42
N ALA A 652 -9.73 -10.06 -4.22
CA ALA A 652 -10.53 -9.00 -3.65
C ALA A 652 -9.65 -7.88 -3.11
N PRO A 653 -10.26 -6.71 -2.89
CA PRO A 653 -9.55 -5.53 -2.44
C PRO A 653 -8.81 -5.79 -1.14
N SER A 654 -7.59 -5.27 -1.03
CA SER A 654 -6.91 -5.20 0.27
C SER A 654 -7.74 -4.32 1.20
N PRO A 655 -8.05 -4.76 2.44
CA PRO A 655 -8.65 -3.90 3.43
C PRO A 655 -7.69 -2.76 3.78
N ALA A 656 -8.27 -1.65 4.22
CA ALA A 656 -7.53 -0.51 4.72
C ALA A 656 -6.76 -0.89 5.98
N ARG A 657 -5.70 -0.13 6.27
CA ARG A 657 -4.84 -0.36 7.43
C ARG A 657 -5.05 0.65 8.53
#